data_AF-A0A2E7PUS1-F1
#
_entry.id   AF-A0A2E7PUS1-F1
#
_cell.length_a   1.000
_cell.length_b   1.000
_cell.length_c   1.000
_cell.angle_alpha   90.00
_cell.angle_beta   90.00
_cell.angle_gamma   90.00
#
_symmetry.space_group_name_H-M   'P 1'
#
loop_
_entity.id
_entity.type
_entity.pdbx_description
1 polymer ?
#
loop_
_entity_poly.entity_id
_entity_poly.type
_entity_poly.pdbx_seq_one_letter_code
_entity_poly.pdbx_strand_id
1 'polypeptide(L)'
;MKVVLWLAVLCALFIEYIQAENTKPAYRISSPVEYQVIQRGARNESWVEIKITASLLFSKSGPLEYRLDKKRSWEKLIGEWQNQNFLSRTKIPAGGWHRLEIREVGNSDHRSQVVQFGVGEIFVVAGQSNSGNYGEVKQSTQTGLVSAFDFDNKKWQLAKDPQPGAGGRGGSIMPLLGDALSRAFNLPIGIIAYGQGGTSVREWLPQGSRFPNPPTVENKVRKIKDGEWESLGMIYPGFVQRMKAFGRNGFRAVLWHQGESDANQKDPTRTLSGRLYEKYLTQLISKTRIDLEWDAPWFVAQATYHVPGDESDPNIRGAQASIWKNGVSLEGPDTDRLKGELRAQDGQGVHFSGPGLKAHADAWFDKVSPWLEQKANVTEYKFSFGAIADCQFCSGPNRRSRHYSASAGKLRECVAELNKRDLEFVVHLGDFIDRDYSSFDTVLPIYQSLRMPSYHALGNHDFDVADKWKLEVPKRMGMKSKYYDFSVKDWRFVVLDGNDVSFHAYPPNSPQYHEAERYYEENKISSPKWNGAVGEKQLSWLRHVLRKAEEKREKVILFCHFPVYPADPHNLWNAKEVIALLEEFSCVKAYLNGHNHKGGYGKKNGIHFLTLKGMVETENNAYSIIGVYRDELKVSGYGRESDRSLLLGE
;
A
#
# COMPACT_ATOMS: atom_id res chain seq x y z
N MET A 1 57.40 48.62 -18.84
CA MET A 1 57.23 47.32 -19.53
C MET A 1 56.94 46.14 -18.61
N LYS A 2 57.66 45.92 -17.50
CA LYS A 2 57.44 44.75 -16.61
C LYS A 2 56.08 44.73 -15.89
N VAL A 3 55.51 45.88 -15.52
CA VAL A 3 54.20 45.99 -14.85
C VAL A 3 53.03 45.66 -15.80
N VAL A 4 53.16 46.02 -17.08
CA VAL A 4 52.15 45.72 -18.11
C VAL A 4 52.12 44.22 -18.44
N LEU A 5 53.27 43.55 -18.41
CA LEU A 5 53.37 42.11 -18.60
C LEU A 5 52.71 41.32 -17.44
N TRP A 6 52.85 41.81 -16.20
CA TRP A 6 52.23 41.17 -15.02
C TRP A 6 50.71 41.36 -14.97
N LEU A 7 50.21 42.54 -15.36
CA LEU A 7 48.76 42.76 -15.50
C LEU A 7 48.16 41.92 -16.63
N ALA A 8 48.87 41.71 -17.73
CA ALA A 8 48.41 40.87 -18.83
C ALA A 8 48.31 39.38 -18.42
N VAL A 9 49.26 38.87 -17.64
CA VAL A 9 49.23 37.49 -17.12
C VAL A 9 48.15 37.29 -16.06
N LEU A 10 47.95 38.27 -15.16
CA LEU A 10 46.86 38.24 -14.18
C LEU A 10 45.49 38.34 -14.86
N CYS A 11 45.32 39.18 -15.89
CA CYS A 11 44.10 39.21 -16.69
C CYS A 11 43.88 37.91 -17.47
N ALA A 12 44.92 37.29 -18.03
CA ALA A 12 44.78 36.00 -18.72
C ALA A 12 44.35 34.88 -17.76
N LEU A 13 44.93 34.83 -16.55
CA LEU A 13 44.52 33.88 -15.50
C LEU A 13 43.11 34.18 -14.96
N PHE A 14 42.71 35.45 -14.86
CA PHE A 14 41.34 35.84 -14.49
C PHE A 14 40.33 35.52 -15.60
N ILE A 15 40.72 35.65 -16.88
CA ILE A 15 39.89 35.30 -18.03
C ILE A 15 39.77 33.78 -18.17
N GLU A 16 40.83 33.00 -17.95
CA GLU A 16 40.77 31.53 -17.89
C GLU A 16 39.92 31.05 -16.70
N TYR A 17 40.01 31.72 -15.54
CA TYR A 17 39.17 31.43 -14.37
C TYR A 17 37.68 31.74 -14.65
N ILE A 18 37.38 32.87 -15.31
CA ILE A 18 36.01 33.26 -15.70
C ILE A 18 35.47 32.41 -16.87
N GLN A 19 36.34 31.90 -17.75
CA GLN A 19 35.96 30.98 -18.83
C GLN A 19 35.71 29.55 -18.31
N ALA A 20 36.45 29.10 -17.29
CA ALA A 20 36.24 27.79 -16.65
C ALA A 20 34.91 27.70 -15.86
N GLU A 21 34.39 28.82 -15.34
CA GLU A 21 33.08 28.88 -14.67
C GLU A 21 31.87 29.00 -15.62
N ASN A 22 32.09 29.25 -16.93
CA ASN A 22 31.00 29.48 -17.89
C ASN A 22 30.78 28.35 -18.93
N THR A 23 31.46 27.21 -18.81
CA THR A 23 31.11 26.04 -19.64
C THR A 23 29.79 25.44 -19.15
N LYS A 24 28.70 25.69 -19.88
CA LYS A 24 27.42 25.00 -19.64
C LYS A 24 27.66 23.49 -19.69
N PRO A 25 27.17 22.72 -18.69
CA PRO A 25 27.38 21.27 -18.69
C PRO A 25 26.76 20.66 -19.94
N ALA A 26 27.43 19.63 -20.48
CA ALA A 26 26.93 18.91 -21.65
C ALA A 26 25.57 18.25 -21.39
N TYR A 27 25.32 17.92 -20.12
CA TYR A 27 24.10 17.28 -19.65
C TYR A 27 23.50 18.04 -18.48
N ARG A 28 22.17 18.11 -18.40
CA ARG A 28 21.45 18.67 -17.26
C ARG A 28 20.58 17.61 -16.63
N ILE A 29 20.86 17.26 -15.37
CA ILE A 29 19.97 16.39 -14.57
C ILE A 29 18.70 17.18 -14.22
N SER A 30 17.52 16.68 -14.60
CA SER A 30 16.22 17.23 -14.24
C SER A 30 15.45 16.37 -13.23
N SER A 31 15.88 15.12 -13.03
CA SER A 31 15.47 14.24 -11.94
C SER A 31 16.62 13.28 -11.60
N PRO A 32 16.91 13.02 -10.31
CA PRO A 32 16.37 13.70 -9.14
C PRO A 32 16.75 15.19 -9.10
N VAL A 33 16.12 15.95 -8.20
CA VAL A 33 16.44 17.38 -7.95
C VAL A 33 17.16 17.57 -6.60
N GLU A 34 17.76 18.74 -6.41
CA GLU A 34 18.54 19.06 -5.21
C GLU A 34 17.70 18.91 -3.93
N TYR A 35 18.27 18.25 -2.91
CA TYR A 35 17.66 17.90 -1.63
C TYR A 35 16.42 17.00 -1.69
N GLN A 36 16.11 16.41 -2.84
CA GLN A 36 14.99 15.49 -2.97
C GLN A 36 15.19 14.25 -2.09
N VAL A 37 14.16 13.92 -1.31
CA VAL A 37 14.06 12.62 -0.64
C VAL A 37 13.12 11.75 -1.45
N ILE A 38 13.50 10.49 -1.65
CA ILE A 38 12.72 9.46 -2.33
C ILE A 38 12.43 8.35 -1.32
N GLN A 39 11.16 7.97 -1.20
CA GLN A 39 10.71 6.96 -0.25
C GLN A 39 11.40 5.60 -0.53
N ARG A 40 12.09 5.07 0.49
CA ARG A 40 12.72 3.75 0.45
C ARG A 40 11.67 2.64 0.47
N GLY A 41 11.92 1.60 -0.32
CA GLY A 41 11.15 0.36 -0.28
C GLY A 41 11.59 -0.57 0.87
N ALA A 42 10.95 -1.74 0.95
CA ALA A 42 11.18 -2.72 2.03
C ALA A 42 12.63 -3.24 2.11
N ARG A 43 13.39 -3.22 1.00
CA ARG A 43 14.77 -3.71 0.93
C ARG A 43 15.83 -2.63 1.21
N ASN A 44 15.48 -1.52 1.86
CA ASN A 44 16.40 -0.38 2.03
C ASN A 44 16.99 0.14 0.71
N GLU A 45 16.19 0.13 -0.36
CA GLU A 45 16.53 0.67 -1.67
C GLU A 45 15.27 1.26 -2.32
N SER A 46 15.44 2.14 -3.31
CA SER A 46 14.34 2.61 -4.14
C SER A 46 14.76 2.74 -5.58
N TRP A 47 13.80 2.60 -6.49
CA TRP A 47 14.01 2.91 -7.88
C TRP A 47 13.94 4.43 -8.07
N VAL A 48 15.05 5.00 -8.53
CA VAL A 48 15.20 6.43 -8.76
C VAL A 48 15.11 6.70 -10.26
N GLU A 49 14.18 7.57 -10.66
CA GLU A 49 14.09 8.07 -12.03
C GLU A 49 15.20 9.10 -12.27
N ILE A 50 16.05 8.80 -13.24
CA ILE A 50 17.10 9.69 -13.71
C ILE A 50 16.65 10.27 -15.05
N LYS A 51 16.43 11.58 -15.07
CA LYS A 51 16.06 12.33 -16.28
C LYS A 51 17.15 13.34 -16.57
N ILE A 52 17.61 13.32 -17.81
CA ILE A 52 18.75 14.13 -18.27
C ILE A 52 18.33 14.83 -19.55
N THR A 53 18.71 16.09 -19.71
CA THR A 53 18.57 16.81 -20.97
C THR A 53 19.97 17.12 -21.51
N ALA A 54 20.26 16.75 -22.75
CA ALA A 54 21.52 17.08 -23.42
C ALA A 54 21.49 18.51 -23.97
N SER A 55 22.63 19.19 -23.91
CA SER A 55 22.82 20.54 -24.45
C SER A 55 23.04 20.56 -25.98
N LEU A 56 23.30 19.41 -26.61
CA LEU A 56 23.56 19.26 -28.06
C LEU A 56 22.46 18.44 -28.77
N LEU A 57 22.32 18.62 -30.09
CA LEU A 57 21.41 17.84 -30.93
C LEU A 57 21.80 16.35 -30.95
N PHE A 58 20.78 15.48 -30.88
CA PHE A 58 20.79 14.02 -30.66
C PHE A 58 21.80 13.18 -31.48
N SER A 59 22.34 13.67 -32.61
CA SER A 59 23.13 12.87 -33.54
C SER A 59 24.55 12.49 -33.06
N LYS A 60 24.94 12.82 -31.82
CA LYS A 60 26.27 12.51 -31.24
C LYS A 60 26.27 12.10 -29.75
N SER A 61 25.17 11.58 -29.20
CA SER A 61 25.14 11.18 -27.78
C SER A 61 25.66 9.74 -27.59
N GLY A 62 26.85 9.57 -27.02
CA GLY A 62 27.39 8.27 -26.61
C GLY A 62 26.69 7.67 -25.37
N PRO A 63 27.10 6.44 -24.96
CA PRO A 63 26.56 5.83 -23.75
C PRO A 63 26.92 6.66 -22.51
N LEU A 64 26.02 6.69 -21.52
CA LEU A 64 26.20 7.44 -20.29
C LEU A 64 26.60 6.53 -19.12
N GLU A 65 27.33 7.11 -18.18
CA GLU A 65 27.66 6.49 -16.90
C GLU A 65 27.42 7.47 -15.75
N TYR A 66 27.13 6.94 -14.58
CA TYR A 66 26.81 7.71 -13.39
C TYR A 66 27.68 7.30 -12.21
N ARG A 67 27.81 8.20 -11.23
CA ARG A 67 28.32 7.88 -9.89
C ARG A 67 27.49 8.61 -8.84
N LEU A 68 27.44 8.03 -7.64
CA LEU A 68 26.69 8.58 -6.49
C LEU A 68 27.58 9.26 -5.45
N ASP A 69 28.90 9.15 -5.60
CA ASP A 69 29.90 9.84 -4.79
C ASP A 69 31.19 9.93 -5.63
N LYS A 70 32.00 10.99 -5.42
CA LYS A 70 33.31 11.12 -6.07
C LYS A 70 34.26 9.96 -5.78
N LYS A 71 34.10 9.28 -4.64
CA LYS A 71 34.89 8.11 -4.22
C LYS A 71 34.43 6.79 -4.84
N ARG A 72 33.23 6.75 -5.44
CA ARG A 72 32.70 5.54 -6.10
C ARG A 72 33.16 5.47 -7.54
N SER A 73 33.27 4.25 -8.06
CA SER A 73 33.49 3.99 -9.47
C SER A 73 32.31 4.47 -10.30
N TRP A 74 32.56 4.79 -11.57
CA TRP A 74 31.51 5.05 -12.54
C TRP A 74 30.81 3.73 -12.90
N GLU A 75 29.49 3.79 -13.01
CA GLU A 75 28.63 2.67 -13.38
C GLU A 75 27.87 3.02 -14.66
N LYS A 76 27.70 2.02 -15.54
CA LYS A 76 26.94 2.20 -16.77
C LYS A 76 25.48 2.60 -16.45
N LEU A 77 25.00 3.67 -17.06
CA LEU A 77 23.63 4.11 -16.93
C LEU A 77 22.79 3.50 -18.08
N ILE A 78 21.87 2.61 -17.74
CA ILE A 78 20.99 1.94 -18.70
C ILE A 78 19.70 2.75 -18.85
N GLY A 79 19.37 3.15 -20.07
CA GLY A 79 18.18 3.94 -20.37
C GLY A 79 18.02 4.22 -21.85
N GLU A 80 17.06 5.06 -22.18
CA GLU A 80 16.66 5.36 -23.54
C GLU A 80 16.69 6.87 -23.80
N TRP A 81 17.18 7.25 -24.98
CA TRP A 81 17.06 8.61 -25.46
C TRP A 81 15.71 8.81 -26.16
N GLN A 82 15.05 9.91 -25.82
CA GLN A 82 13.86 10.45 -26.48
C GLN A 82 14.15 11.91 -26.82
N ASN A 83 14.51 12.16 -28.08
CA ASN A 83 15.02 13.46 -28.55
C ASN A 83 16.26 13.89 -27.75
N GLN A 84 16.22 15.05 -27.10
CA GLN A 84 17.30 15.56 -26.25
C GLN A 84 17.23 15.04 -24.81
N ASN A 85 16.26 14.21 -24.46
CA ASN A 85 16.09 13.70 -23.10
C ASN A 85 16.52 12.25 -22.99
N PHE A 86 17.31 11.92 -21.98
CA PHE A 86 17.60 10.55 -21.60
C PHE A 86 16.81 10.18 -20.36
N LEU A 87 16.11 9.05 -20.43
CA LEU A 87 15.30 8.50 -19.36
C LEU A 87 15.92 7.19 -18.89
N SER A 88 16.20 7.12 -17.60
CA SER A 88 16.72 5.93 -16.94
C SER A 88 16.05 5.71 -15.60
N ARG A 89 16.10 4.48 -15.12
CA ARG A 89 15.69 4.12 -13.78
C ARG A 89 16.72 3.18 -13.20
N THR A 90 17.29 3.54 -12.05
CA THR A 90 18.29 2.72 -11.36
C THR A 90 17.89 2.50 -9.91
N LYS A 91 18.32 1.40 -9.31
CA LYS A 91 18.12 1.14 -7.89
C LYS A 91 19.22 1.82 -7.09
N ILE A 92 18.81 2.58 -6.10
CA ILE A 92 19.72 3.32 -5.24
C ILE A 92 19.46 2.91 -3.79
N PRO A 93 20.50 2.49 -3.04
CA PRO A 93 20.34 2.12 -1.65
C PRO A 93 19.95 3.33 -0.80
N ALA A 94 19.20 3.06 0.26
CA ALA A 94 18.93 4.00 1.31
C ALA A 94 20.21 4.32 2.10
N GLY A 95 20.24 5.49 2.71
CA GLY A 95 21.41 6.05 3.38
C GLY A 95 21.47 7.54 3.13
N GLY A 96 22.45 8.22 3.76
CA GLY A 96 22.65 9.67 3.65
C GLY A 96 22.70 10.23 2.22
N TRP A 97 23.00 11.51 2.08
CA TRP A 97 22.96 12.16 0.76
C TRP A 97 23.85 11.50 -0.29
N HIS A 98 23.24 11.10 -1.40
CA HIS A 98 23.92 10.75 -2.65
C HIS A 98 24.22 12.01 -3.45
N ARG A 99 25.32 12.01 -4.17
CA ARG A 99 25.75 13.10 -5.07
C ARG A 99 25.82 12.54 -6.48
N LEU A 100 24.70 12.58 -7.19
CA LEU A 100 24.59 12.07 -8.55
C LEU A 100 25.36 12.97 -9.52
N GLU A 101 26.26 12.37 -10.26
CA GLU A 101 26.96 12.98 -11.38
C GLU A 101 26.88 12.02 -12.57
N ILE A 102 26.73 12.58 -13.77
CA ILE A 102 26.61 11.83 -15.01
C ILE A 102 27.62 12.34 -16.02
N ARG A 103 28.20 11.44 -16.80
CA ARG A 103 29.07 11.80 -17.93
C ARG A 103 28.91 10.85 -19.11
N GLU A 104 29.42 11.27 -20.25
CA GLU A 104 29.60 10.42 -21.43
C GLU A 104 30.78 9.46 -21.23
N VAL A 105 30.59 8.19 -21.58
CA VAL A 105 31.65 7.18 -21.52
C VAL A 105 32.77 7.57 -22.49
N GLY A 106 34.01 7.63 -21.97
CA GLY A 106 35.19 7.96 -22.76
C GLY A 106 35.42 9.47 -22.98
N ASN A 107 34.54 10.35 -22.48
CA ASN A 107 34.73 11.80 -22.52
C ASN A 107 34.42 12.44 -21.16
N SER A 108 35.48 12.68 -20.37
CA SER A 108 35.35 13.22 -19.01
C SER A 108 34.84 14.66 -18.93
N ASP A 109 34.97 15.41 -20.03
CA ASP A 109 34.59 16.83 -20.07
C ASP A 109 33.09 16.99 -20.36
N HIS A 110 32.46 15.97 -20.96
CA HIS A 110 31.02 15.91 -21.20
C HIS A 110 30.29 15.37 -19.96
N ARG A 111 30.13 16.22 -18.95
CA ARG A 111 29.49 15.88 -17.68
C ARG A 111 28.27 16.75 -17.35
N SER A 112 27.51 16.30 -16.37
CA SER A 112 26.39 17.04 -15.78
C SER A 112 26.80 17.93 -14.61
N GLN A 113 25.86 18.72 -14.11
CA GLN A 113 25.95 19.21 -12.73
C GLN A 113 25.85 18.05 -11.74
N VAL A 114 26.36 18.24 -10.52
CA VAL A 114 26.15 17.31 -9.41
C VAL A 114 24.82 17.64 -8.74
N VAL A 115 23.98 16.63 -8.51
CA VAL A 115 22.72 16.79 -7.77
C VAL A 115 22.76 15.97 -6.49
N GLN A 116 22.47 16.62 -5.36
CA GLN A 116 22.36 15.98 -4.07
C GLN A 116 20.93 15.51 -3.81
N PHE A 117 20.73 14.22 -3.52
CA PHE A 117 19.41 13.64 -3.23
C PHE A 117 19.56 12.41 -2.32
N GLY A 118 18.46 11.93 -1.74
CA GLY A 118 18.48 10.87 -0.74
C GLY A 118 17.39 9.82 -0.97
N VAL A 119 17.70 8.57 -0.63
CA VAL A 119 16.70 7.50 -0.51
C VAL A 119 16.48 7.26 0.98
N GLY A 120 15.27 7.54 1.47
CA GLY A 120 15.00 7.64 2.90
C GLY A 120 13.52 7.49 3.24
N GLU A 121 13.05 8.18 4.28
CA GLU A 121 11.65 8.14 4.72
C GLU A 121 10.95 9.46 4.45
N ILE A 122 9.70 9.43 3.99
CA ILE A 122 8.91 10.64 3.76
C ILE A 122 7.67 10.58 4.63
N PHE A 123 7.41 11.62 5.41
CA PHE A 123 6.22 11.73 6.26
C PHE A 123 5.35 12.91 5.87
N VAL A 124 4.04 12.69 5.91
CA VAL A 124 3.05 13.76 5.78
C VAL A 124 2.66 14.20 7.19
N VAL A 125 2.83 15.47 7.52
CA VAL A 125 2.45 16.02 8.83
C VAL A 125 1.23 16.92 8.62
N ALA A 126 0.08 16.53 9.18
CA ALA A 126 -1.21 17.15 8.91
C ALA A 126 -2.11 17.20 10.15
N GLY A 127 -3.19 17.98 10.04
CA GLY A 127 -4.08 18.30 11.15
C GLY A 127 -4.13 19.80 11.39
N GLN A 128 -4.28 20.25 12.63
CA GLN A 128 -4.49 21.67 12.94
C GLN A 128 -3.19 22.42 13.26
N SER A 129 -3.27 23.51 14.05
CA SER A 129 -2.16 24.44 14.32
C SER A 129 -0.88 23.78 14.82
N ASN A 130 -0.97 22.84 15.77
CA ASN A 130 0.19 22.13 16.33
C ASN A 130 0.84 21.12 15.37
N SER A 131 0.22 20.85 14.20
CA SER A 131 0.83 20.15 13.06
C SER A 131 1.40 21.10 12.00
N GLY A 132 1.28 22.42 12.20
CA GLY A 132 1.78 23.47 11.31
C GLY A 132 2.88 24.32 11.95
N ASN A 133 2.92 25.60 11.58
CA ASN A 133 3.96 26.57 11.98
C ASN A 133 3.45 27.51 13.10
N TYR A 134 2.91 26.97 14.19
CA TYR A 134 2.33 27.78 15.29
C TYR A 134 3.11 27.70 16.60
N GLY A 135 4.17 26.90 16.66
CA GLY A 135 5.04 26.85 17.83
C GLY A 135 5.80 28.16 18.05
N GLU A 136 6.19 28.40 19.29
CA GLU A 136 6.78 29.68 19.71
C GLU A 136 8.14 29.96 19.09
N VAL A 137 8.98 28.93 18.93
CA VAL A 137 10.37 29.07 18.47
C VAL A 137 10.57 28.30 17.17
N LYS A 138 11.03 29.01 16.13
CA LYS A 138 11.41 28.42 14.83
C LYS A 138 12.56 27.43 14.98
N GLN A 139 12.42 26.27 14.33
CA GLN A 139 13.39 25.20 14.31
C GLN A 139 14.09 25.11 12.95
N SER A 140 15.24 24.44 12.93
CA SER A 140 15.99 24.11 11.73
C SER A 140 16.69 22.78 11.92
N THR A 141 16.75 21.98 10.86
CA THR A 141 17.48 20.70 10.88
C THR A 141 18.94 20.92 11.26
N GLN A 142 19.41 20.12 12.21
CA GLN A 142 20.77 20.08 12.72
C GLN A 142 21.61 18.99 12.05
N THR A 143 20.95 17.92 11.57
CA THR A 143 21.64 16.85 10.84
C THR A 143 21.98 17.25 9.40
N GLY A 144 21.22 18.20 8.84
CA GLY A 144 21.27 18.53 7.41
C GLY A 144 20.70 17.43 6.51
N LEU A 145 20.07 16.40 7.08
CA LEU A 145 19.47 15.25 6.38
C LEU A 145 17.94 15.33 6.31
N VAL A 146 17.35 16.43 6.77
CA VAL A 146 15.89 16.63 6.74
C VAL A 146 15.54 17.68 5.70
N SER A 147 14.66 17.31 4.78
CA SER A 147 14.16 18.20 3.72
C SER A 147 12.64 18.29 3.75
N ALA A 148 12.10 19.45 3.44
CA ALA A 148 10.67 19.67 3.22
C ALA A 148 10.40 20.02 1.77
N PHE A 149 9.27 19.56 1.24
CA PHE A 149 8.84 19.90 -0.12
C PHE A 149 7.98 21.16 -0.13
N ASP A 150 8.40 22.15 -0.91
CA ASP A 150 7.70 23.39 -1.17
C ASP A 150 6.86 23.25 -2.44
N PHE A 151 5.54 23.11 -2.26
CA PHE A 151 4.58 22.95 -3.35
C PHE A 151 4.40 24.22 -4.20
N ASP A 152 4.58 25.39 -3.61
CA ASP A 152 4.36 26.66 -4.30
C ASP A 152 5.52 26.91 -5.28
N ASN A 153 6.75 26.60 -4.85
CA ASN A 153 7.95 26.73 -5.67
C ASN A 153 8.39 25.42 -6.37
N LYS A 154 7.66 24.32 -6.15
CA LYS A 154 7.93 22.97 -6.69
C LYS A 154 9.37 22.50 -6.47
N LYS A 155 9.90 22.71 -5.26
CA LYS A 155 11.29 22.39 -4.93
C LYS A 155 11.42 21.73 -3.56
N TRP A 156 12.48 20.97 -3.38
CA TRP A 156 12.91 20.53 -2.06
C TRP A 156 13.85 21.57 -1.44
N GLN A 157 13.77 21.70 -0.12
CA GLN A 157 14.69 22.53 0.65
C GLN A 157 14.95 21.88 2.00
N LEU A 158 16.10 22.16 2.63
CA LEU A 158 16.34 21.74 4.00
C LEU A 158 15.21 22.24 4.91
N ALA A 159 14.76 21.38 5.83
CA ALA A 159 13.67 21.69 6.74
C ALA A 159 14.07 22.80 7.71
N LYS A 160 13.61 24.01 7.43
CA LYS A 160 13.83 25.22 8.22
C LYS A 160 12.50 25.95 8.36
N ASP A 161 12.10 26.25 9.58
CA ASP A 161 10.80 26.87 9.84
C ASP A 161 10.75 28.33 9.33
N PRO A 162 9.59 28.78 8.85
CA PRO A 162 8.34 28.02 8.74
C PRO A 162 8.38 27.00 7.61
N GLN A 163 7.82 25.80 7.85
CA GLN A 163 7.73 24.74 6.84
C GLN A 163 6.79 25.16 5.70
N PRO A 164 7.19 24.93 4.45
CA PRO A 164 6.41 25.35 3.30
C PRO A 164 5.07 24.61 3.24
N GLY A 165 4.00 25.35 2.93
CA GLY A 165 2.68 24.79 2.70
C GLY A 165 1.86 24.42 3.94
N ALA A 166 2.34 24.67 5.16
CA ALA A 166 1.51 24.61 6.37
C ALA A 166 1.15 26.03 6.87
N GLY A 167 0.00 26.17 7.53
CA GLY A 167 -0.43 27.43 8.15
C GLY A 167 0.48 27.87 9.29
N GLY A 168 0.45 29.17 9.61
CA GLY A 168 1.29 29.79 10.65
C GLY A 168 2.62 30.34 10.12
N ARG A 169 3.41 30.96 11.00
CA ARG A 169 4.73 31.56 10.68
C ARG A 169 5.81 31.32 11.73
N GLY A 170 5.46 30.62 12.82
CA GLY A 170 6.34 30.25 13.92
C GLY A 170 7.05 28.91 13.66
N GLY A 171 7.33 28.19 14.73
CA GLY A 171 8.02 26.90 14.69
C GLY A 171 7.12 25.68 14.50
N SER A 172 7.75 24.55 14.21
CA SER A 172 7.11 23.25 14.02
C SER A 172 7.97 22.12 14.60
N ILE A 173 7.37 20.93 14.77
CA ILE A 173 8.11 19.73 15.19
C ILE A 173 8.94 19.11 14.07
N MET A 174 8.70 19.49 12.81
CA MET A 174 9.13 18.69 11.66
C MET A 174 10.66 18.61 11.50
N PRO A 175 11.44 19.70 11.70
CA PRO A 175 12.90 19.59 11.72
C PRO A 175 13.42 18.71 12.85
N LEU A 176 12.83 18.83 14.06
CA LEU A 176 13.28 18.11 15.25
C LEU A 176 12.99 16.60 15.16
N LEU A 177 11.77 16.24 14.75
CA LEU A 177 11.37 14.85 14.53
C LEU A 177 12.20 14.23 13.40
N GLY A 178 12.38 14.96 12.30
CA GLY A 178 13.22 14.52 11.19
C GLY A 178 14.66 14.26 11.63
N ASP A 179 15.26 15.14 12.44
CA ASP A 179 16.61 14.93 12.94
C ASP A 179 16.70 13.70 13.86
N ALA A 180 15.72 13.49 14.73
CA ALA A 180 15.67 12.34 15.63
C ALA A 180 15.60 11.02 14.83
N LEU A 181 14.68 10.94 13.87
CA LEU A 181 14.56 9.78 12.96
C LEU A 181 15.82 9.60 12.12
N SER A 182 16.39 10.68 11.59
CA SER A 182 17.59 10.63 10.78
C SER A 182 18.78 10.05 11.55
N ARG A 183 18.99 10.48 12.80
CA ARG A 183 20.06 9.94 13.67
C ARG A 183 19.83 8.46 14.00
N ALA A 184 18.59 8.08 14.30
CA ALA A 184 18.27 6.71 14.69
C ALA A 184 18.47 5.71 13.53
N PHE A 185 18.09 6.10 12.31
CA PHE A 185 18.09 5.19 11.15
C PHE A 185 19.21 5.45 10.14
N ASN A 186 19.98 6.52 10.32
CA ASN A 186 20.97 7.01 9.35
C ASN A 186 20.37 7.25 7.95
N LEU A 187 19.20 7.89 7.91
CA LEU A 187 18.41 8.13 6.70
C LEU A 187 18.10 9.61 6.48
N PRO A 188 18.03 10.08 5.23
CA PRO A 188 17.36 11.32 4.87
C PRO A 188 15.87 11.25 5.20
N ILE A 189 15.31 12.34 5.73
CA ILE A 189 13.88 12.44 6.06
C ILE A 189 13.23 13.54 5.22
N GLY A 190 12.20 13.17 4.46
CA GLY A 190 11.36 14.08 3.70
C GLY A 190 10.10 14.45 4.47
N ILE A 191 9.71 15.72 4.41
CA ILE A 191 8.53 16.25 5.09
C ILE A 191 7.57 16.86 4.06
N ILE A 192 6.31 16.43 4.13
CA ILE A 192 5.17 17.00 3.41
C ILE A 192 4.27 17.66 4.46
N ALA A 193 4.38 18.97 4.64
CA ALA A 193 3.62 19.70 5.65
C ALA A 193 2.22 20.07 5.13
N TYR A 194 1.17 19.92 5.93
CA TYR A 194 -0.18 20.38 5.59
C TYR A 194 -1.06 20.76 6.80
N GLY A 195 -0.50 21.40 7.83
CA GLY A 195 -1.29 21.87 8.98
C GLY A 195 -2.24 23.04 8.63
N GLN A 196 -3.50 22.96 9.06
CA GLN A 196 -4.55 23.98 8.87
C GLN A 196 -5.08 24.47 10.23
N GLY A 197 -4.57 25.60 10.72
CA GLY A 197 -4.90 26.12 12.04
C GLY A 197 -6.40 26.40 12.28
N GLY A 198 -6.86 26.12 13.49
CA GLY A 198 -8.23 26.38 13.96
C GLY A 198 -9.33 25.51 13.35
N THR A 199 -8.95 24.47 12.60
CA THR A 199 -9.91 23.60 11.90
C THR A 199 -10.35 22.41 12.75
N SER A 200 -11.65 22.13 12.74
CA SER A 200 -12.25 20.86 13.17
C SER A 200 -12.11 19.82 12.07
N VAL A 201 -12.19 18.53 12.43
CA VAL A 201 -12.24 17.41 11.48
C VAL A 201 -13.32 17.59 10.39
N ARG A 202 -14.38 18.35 10.70
CA ARG A 202 -15.49 18.63 9.76
C ARG A 202 -15.06 19.39 8.51
N GLU A 203 -14.13 20.33 8.63
CA GLU A 203 -13.64 21.11 7.47
C GLU A 203 -12.68 20.32 6.58
N TRP A 204 -12.13 19.22 7.09
CA TRP A 204 -11.27 18.31 6.35
C TRP A 204 -12.05 17.30 5.51
N LEU A 205 -13.36 17.18 5.71
CA LEU A 205 -14.17 16.24 4.95
C LEU A 205 -14.29 16.65 3.48
N PRO A 206 -14.48 15.69 2.55
CA PRO A 206 -14.76 15.97 1.15
C PRO A 206 -15.97 16.90 0.98
N GLN A 207 -15.99 17.64 -0.13
CA GLN A 207 -17.09 18.54 -0.49
C GLN A 207 -18.45 17.84 -0.39
N GLY A 208 -19.43 18.52 0.19
CA GLY A 208 -20.80 18.02 0.36
C GLY A 208 -20.97 17.01 1.51
N SER A 209 -19.90 16.68 2.25
CA SER A 209 -20.03 15.88 3.46
C SER A 209 -20.82 16.64 4.51
N ARG A 210 -21.87 16.01 5.04
CA ARG A 210 -22.82 16.66 5.97
C ARG A 210 -22.56 16.31 7.42
N PHE A 211 -22.76 17.27 8.30
CA PHE A 211 -22.60 17.12 9.74
C PHE A 211 -23.54 18.05 10.52
N PRO A 212 -23.89 17.69 11.76
CA PRO A 212 -24.65 18.58 12.62
C PRO A 212 -23.74 19.66 13.20
N ASN A 213 -24.32 20.83 13.42
CA ASN A 213 -23.71 21.99 14.09
C ASN A 213 -22.46 22.60 13.42
N PRO A 214 -22.19 23.91 13.62
CA PRO A 214 -21.01 24.54 13.05
C PRO A 214 -19.70 24.07 13.71
N PRO A 215 -18.58 24.06 12.97
CA PRO A 215 -17.23 23.93 13.53
C PRO A 215 -16.78 25.21 14.28
N THR A 216 -15.58 25.19 14.86
CA THR A 216 -14.95 26.38 15.46
C THR A 216 -14.87 27.55 14.48
N VAL A 217 -14.46 27.29 13.24
CA VAL A 217 -14.38 28.31 12.18
C VAL A 217 -15.25 27.93 10.99
N GLU A 218 -16.16 28.83 10.59
CA GLU A 218 -17.17 28.54 9.57
C GLU A 218 -16.71 28.80 8.13
N ASN A 219 -15.52 29.37 7.93
CA ASN A 219 -15.07 29.87 6.64
C ASN A 219 -14.77 28.79 5.57
N LYS A 220 -14.93 27.50 5.90
CA LYS A 220 -14.74 26.37 4.98
C LYS A 220 -15.94 25.41 4.97
N VAL A 221 -17.05 25.84 5.56
CA VAL A 221 -18.31 25.09 5.62
C VAL A 221 -19.45 26.03 5.25
N ARG A 222 -20.63 25.48 5.00
CA ARG A 222 -21.85 26.30 4.88
C ARG A 222 -23.01 25.66 5.62
N LYS A 223 -23.88 26.51 6.18
CA LYS A 223 -25.15 26.08 6.76
C LYS A 223 -26.12 25.78 5.63
N ILE A 224 -26.74 24.62 5.66
CA ILE A 224 -27.79 24.23 4.71
C ILE A 224 -29.17 24.56 5.29
N LYS A 225 -29.38 24.17 6.54
CA LYS A 225 -30.54 24.54 7.36
C LYS A 225 -30.20 24.38 8.84
N ASP A 226 -31.15 24.65 9.73
CA ASP A 226 -30.93 24.46 11.16
C ASP A 226 -30.55 23.01 11.48
N GLY A 227 -29.46 22.86 12.23
CA GLY A 227 -28.88 21.55 12.57
C GLY A 227 -28.16 20.82 11.45
N GLU A 228 -28.03 21.40 10.24
CA GLU A 228 -27.37 20.73 9.10
C GLU A 228 -26.38 21.67 8.38
N TRP A 229 -25.13 21.25 8.38
CA TRP A 229 -24.00 21.92 7.74
C TRP A 229 -23.31 20.98 6.77
N GLU A 230 -22.57 21.55 5.82
CA GLU A 230 -21.72 20.78 4.91
C GLU A 230 -20.31 21.36 4.78
N SER A 231 -19.35 20.48 4.52
CA SER A 231 -18.00 20.86 4.11
C SER A 231 -18.00 21.42 2.69
N LEU A 232 -17.33 22.56 2.48
CA LEU A 232 -17.07 23.10 1.15
C LEU A 232 -15.94 22.36 0.42
N GLY A 233 -15.24 21.43 1.10
CA GLY A 233 -14.14 20.66 0.53
C GLY A 233 -12.93 21.53 0.17
N MET A 234 -12.66 22.61 0.91
CA MET A 234 -11.55 23.52 0.59
C MET A 234 -10.18 22.98 1.02
N ILE A 235 -10.13 22.04 1.97
CA ILE A 235 -8.88 21.44 2.48
C ILE A 235 -8.59 20.09 1.79
N TYR A 236 -9.61 19.24 1.70
CA TYR A 236 -9.45 17.85 1.29
C TYR A 236 -8.76 17.64 -0.08
N PRO A 237 -9.13 18.35 -1.17
CA PRO A 237 -8.50 18.16 -2.47
C PRO A 237 -7.01 18.50 -2.45
N GLY A 238 -6.63 19.60 -1.78
CA GLY A 238 -5.24 20.01 -1.64
C GLY A 238 -4.43 18.99 -0.82
N PHE A 239 -5.03 18.44 0.24
CA PHE A 239 -4.41 17.38 1.03
C PHE A 239 -4.08 16.14 0.19
N VAL A 240 -5.07 15.64 -0.56
CA VAL A 240 -4.92 14.47 -1.44
C VAL A 240 -3.92 14.75 -2.55
N GLN A 241 -4.01 15.92 -3.20
CA GLN A 241 -3.12 16.29 -4.30
C GLN A 241 -1.65 16.33 -3.87
N ARG A 242 -1.37 16.83 -2.65
CA ARG A 242 -0.02 16.84 -2.10
C ARG A 242 0.57 15.44 -1.93
N MET A 243 -0.24 14.50 -1.46
CA MET A 243 0.17 13.10 -1.34
C MET A 243 0.29 12.40 -2.70
N LYS A 244 -0.64 12.64 -3.63
CA LYS A 244 -0.59 12.08 -5.00
C LYS A 244 0.66 12.49 -5.77
N ALA A 245 1.22 13.67 -5.51
CA ALA A 245 2.44 14.17 -6.16
C ALA A 245 3.66 13.24 -5.97
N PHE A 246 3.65 12.38 -4.95
CA PHE A 246 4.73 11.42 -4.69
C PHE A 246 4.42 10.01 -5.18
N GLY A 247 3.22 9.78 -5.73
CA GLY A 247 2.78 8.48 -6.24
C GLY A 247 2.41 7.46 -5.15
N ARG A 248 1.98 6.28 -5.61
CA ARG A 248 1.60 5.16 -4.73
C ARG A 248 2.83 4.69 -3.93
N ASN A 249 2.68 4.54 -2.62
CA ASN A 249 3.79 4.28 -1.68
C ASN A 249 4.89 5.36 -1.70
N GLY A 250 4.58 6.58 -2.15
CA GLY A 250 5.53 7.70 -2.24
C GLY A 250 5.86 8.37 -0.91
N PHE A 251 5.20 7.98 0.16
CA PHE A 251 5.49 8.39 1.54
C PHE A 251 5.24 7.21 2.48
N ARG A 252 5.71 7.32 3.71
CA ARG A 252 5.67 6.26 4.71
C ARG A 252 4.40 6.26 5.53
N ALA A 253 4.03 7.41 6.08
CA ALA A 253 2.82 7.56 6.87
C ALA A 253 2.35 9.02 6.94
N VAL A 254 1.05 9.19 7.24
CA VAL A 254 0.48 10.46 7.71
C VAL A 254 0.59 10.51 9.23
N LEU A 255 1.11 11.62 9.77
CA LEU A 255 1.14 11.95 11.20
C LEU A 255 0.08 13.00 11.46
N TRP A 256 -1.04 12.57 12.04
CA TRP A 256 -2.23 13.40 12.23
C TRP A 256 -2.34 13.93 13.66
N HIS A 257 -2.34 15.26 13.80
CA HIS A 257 -2.47 15.95 15.09
C HIS A 257 -3.62 16.96 15.03
N GLN A 258 -4.78 16.55 15.56
CA GLN A 258 -6.02 17.35 15.55
C GLN A 258 -6.99 16.84 16.62
N GLY A 259 -7.69 17.75 17.30
CA GLY A 259 -8.80 17.42 18.21
C GLY A 259 -9.23 18.59 19.10
N GLU A 260 -8.33 19.53 19.40
CA GLU A 260 -8.60 20.74 20.19
C GLU A 260 -9.76 21.57 19.59
N SER A 261 -9.81 21.81 18.27
CA SER A 261 -10.94 22.55 17.66
C SER A 261 -12.25 21.74 17.61
N ASP A 262 -12.27 20.50 18.10
CA ASP A 262 -13.48 19.68 18.26
C ASP A 262 -13.89 19.50 19.73
N ALA A 263 -12.98 19.81 20.66
CA ALA A 263 -13.15 19.66 22.10
C ALA A 263 -13.52 21.00 22.76
N ASN A 264 -14.29 20.93 23.86
CA ASN A 264 -14.50 22.00 24.85
C ASN A 264 -14.64 23.45 24.29
N GLN A 265 -15.35 23.62 23.18
CA GLN A 265 -15.56 24.94 22.61
C GLN A 265 -16.45 25.79 23.53
N LYS A 266 -16.10 27.09 23.66
CA LYS A 266 -16.87 28.05 24.48
C LYS A 266 -18.36 28.09 24.13
N ASP A 267 -18.67 27.93 22.85
CA ASP A 267 -20.01 27.64 22.35
C ASP A 267 -20.19 26.12 22.30
N PRO A 268 -20.97 25.51 23.22
CA PRO A 268 -21.10 24.06 23.32
C PRO A 268 -21.69 23.43 22.06
N THR A 269 -22.40 24.20 21.22
CA THR A 269 -22.92 23.69 19.96
C THR A 269 -21.80 23.38 18.97
N ARG A 270 -20.62 24.00 19.12
CA ARG A 270 -19.45 23.77 18.28
C ARG A 270 -18.60 22.58 18.73
N THR A 271 -18.76 22.12 19.97
CA THR A 271 -18.10 20.91 20.48
C THR A 271 -18.67 19.68 19.78
N LEU A 272 -17.80 18.82 19.28
CA LEU A 272 -18.19 17.59 18.59
C LEU A 272 -18.34 16.46 19.61
N SER A 273 -19.29 15.55 19.40
CA SER A 273 -19.34 14.33 20.20
C SER A 273 -18.23 13.36 19.76
N GLY A 274 -17.69 12.57 20.69
CA GLY A 274 -16.67 11.57 20.38
C GLY A 274 -17.08 10.62 19.24
N ARG A 275 -18.34 10.16 19.24
CA ARG A 275 -18.88 9.31 18.15
C ARG A 275 -18.82 9.97 16.77
N LEU A 276 -19.15 11.26 16.69
CA LEU A 276 -19.08 11.99 15.42
C LEU A 276 -17.64 12.25 15.00
N TYR A 277 -16.75 12.57 15.96
CA TYR A 277 -15.33 12.71 15.69
C TYR A 277 -14.74 11.42 15.09
N GLU A 278 -14.96 10.28 15.76
CA GLU A 278 -14.52 8.96 15.28
C GLU A 278 -15.04 8.67 13.87
N LYS A 279 -16.35 8.90 13.64
CA LYS A 279 -16.97 8.74 12.33
C LYS A 279 -16.29 9.58 11.25
N TYR A 280 -16.09 10.87 11.51
CA TYR A 280 -15.57 11.80 10.50
C TYR A 280 -14.09 11.59 10.22
N LEU A 281 -13.27 11.32 11.23
CA LEU A 281 -11.87 11.00 11.02
C LEU A 281 -11.71 9.64 10.30
N THR A 282 -12.52 8.64 10.65
CA THR A 282 -12.55 7.36 9.92
C THR A 282 -12.97 7.54 8.46
N GLN A 283 -13.97 8.38 8.19
CA GLN A 283 -14.41 8.73 6.84
C GLN A 283 -13.28 9.44 6.07
N LEU A 284 -12.60 10.40 6.69
CA LEU A 284 -11.48 11.11 6.10
C LEU A 284 -10.35 10.15 5.71
N ILE A 285 -9.92 9.28 6.63
CA ILE A 285 -8.85 8.30 6.39
C ILE A 285 -9.25 7.33 5.27
N SER A 286 -10.47 6.78 5.34
CA SER A 286 -10.97 5.82 4.35
C SER A 286 -11.07 6.43 2.96
N LYS A 287 -11.63 7.64 2.84
CA LYS A 287 -11.74 8.34 1.56
C LYS A 287 -10.38 8.74 1.01
N THR A 288 -9.45 9.14 1.88
CA THR A 288 -8.06 9.43 1.49
C THR A 288 -7.40 8.20 0.87
N ARG A 289 -7.49 7.03 1.51
CA ARG A 289 -6.92 5.77 1.00
C ARG A 289 -7.53 5.35 -0.33
N ILE A 290 -8.85 5.50 -0.49
CA ILE A 290 -9.54 5.27 -1.77
C ILE A 290 -8.96 6.20 -2.84
N ASP A 291 -8.87 7.50 -2.57
CA ASP A 291 -8.41 8.47 -3.57
C ASP A 291 -6.94 8.32 -3.90
N LEU A 292 -6.11 7.89 -2.94
CA LEU A 292 -4.70 7.59 -3.17
C LEU A 292 -4.48 6.24 -3.88
N GLU A 293 -5.48 5.36 -3.90
CA GLU A 293 -5.41 4.00 -4.47
C GLU A 293 -4.41 3.08 -3.74
N TRP A 294 -4.20 3.32 -2.44
CA TRP A 294 -3.47 2.41 -1.55
C TRP A 294 -3.80 2.65 -0.07
N ASP A 295 -3.54 1.63 0.74
CA ASP A 295 -3.75 1.66 2.19
C ASP A 295 -2.61 2.43 2.89
N ALA A 296 -2.61 3.74 2.73
CA ALA A 296 -1.60 4.63 3.33
C ALA A 296 -1.60 4.50 4.87
N PRO A 297 -0.45 4.19 5.50
CA PRO A 297 -0.34 4.17 6.96
C PRO A 297 -0.63 5.55 7.56
N TRP A 298 -1.26 5.54 8.73
CA TRP A 298 -1.76 6.75 9.36
C TRP A 298 -1.61 6.63 10.87
N PHE A 299 -1.05 7.64 11.52
CA PHE A 299 -1.00 7.76 12.97
C PHE A 299 -1.94 8.87 13.42
N VAL A 300 -2.69 8.65 14.50
CA VAL A 300 -3.57 9.67 15.09
C VAL A 300 -3.09 9.95 16.51
N ALA A 301 -2.80 11.21 16.82
CA ALA A 301 -2.43 11.64 18.18
C ALA A 301 -3.67 11.83 19.08
N GLN A 302 -3.48 11.76 20.40
CA GLN A 302 -4.41 12.37 21.35
C GLN A 302 -4.04 13.85 21.54
N ALA A 303 -4.95 14.73 21.17
CA ALA A 303 -4.66 16.16 20.99
C ALA A 303 -5.91 17.02 21.21
N THR A 304 -6.30 17.20 22.47
CA THR A 304 -7.52 17.94 22.87
C THR A 304 -7.27 19.12 23.80
N TYR A 305 -6.04 19.32 24.27
CA TYR A 305 -5.65 20.43 25.16
C TYR A 305 -5.93 21.81 24.56
N HIS A 306 -6.52 22.72 25.35
CA HIS A 306 -6.62 24.14 25.04
C HIS A 306 -5.67 24.99 25.88
N VAL A 307 -5.87 25.02 27.20
CA VAL A 307 -5.17 25.94 28.14
C VAL A 307 -5.18 25.35 29.55
N PRO A 308 -4.43 25.89 30.52
CA PRO A 308 -4.55 25.48 31.92
C PRO A 308 -6.01 25.56 32.41
N GLY A 309 -6.49 24.50 33.05
CA GLY A 309 -7.89 24.34 33.45
C GLY A 309 -8.81 23.74 32.39
N ASP A 310 -8.38 23.66 31.13
CA ASP A 310 -9.04 22.97 30.02
C ASP A 310 -8.02 22.13 29.24
N GLU A 311 -7.47 21.13 29.94
CA GLU A 311 -6.26 20.44 29.52
C GLU A 311 -6.54 19.12 28.78
N SER A 312 -7.80 18.66 28.73
CA SER A 312 -8.19 17.43 28.03
C SER A 312 -9.71 17.29 27.89
N ASP A 313 -10.16 16.66 26.79
CA ASP A 313 -11.54 16.18 26.60
C ASP A 313 -11.56 14.65 26.52
N PRO A 314 -12.16 13.95 27.51
CA PRO A 314 -12.16 12.48 27.53
C PRO A 314 -12.99 11.85 26.39
N ASN A 315 -14.00 12.55 25.86
CA ASN A 315 -14.84 12.02 24.79
C ASN A 315 -14.09 12.00 23.45
N ILE A 316 -13.42 13.10 23.09
CA ILE A 316 -12.63 13.20 21.87
C ILE A 316 -11.36 12.33 22.00
N ARG A 317 -10.71 12.30 23.16
CA ARG A 317 -9.57 11.39 23.41
C ARG A 317 -9.96 9.92 23.27
N GLY A 318 -11.12 9.54 23.80
CA GLY A 318 -11.68 8.20 23.64
C GLY A 318 -11.95 7.86 22.18
N ALA A 319 -12.51 8.81 21.43
CA ALA A 319 -12.76 8.66 19.99
C ALA A 319 -11.46 8.51 19.17
N GLN A 320 -10.45 9.34 19.44
CA GLN A 320 -9.12 9.19 18.85
C GLN A 320 -8.58 7.77 19.14
N ALA A 321 -8.68 7.32 20.40
CA ALA A 321 -8.23 5.99 20.80
C ALA A 321 -8.96 4.83 20.13
N SER A 322 -10.27 4.95 19.92
CA SER A 322 -11.05 3.93 19.22
C SER A 322 -10.58 3.72 17.79
N ILE A 323 -10.13 4.77 17.09
CA ILE A 323 -9.69 4.68 15.69
C ILE A 323 -8.50 3.71 15.53
N TRP A 324 -7.49 3.77 16.41
CA TRP A 324 -6.39 2.80 16.34
C TRP A 324 -6.72 1.45 16.97
N LYS A 325 -7.53 1.40 18.05
CA LYS A 325 -7.97 0.11 18.63
C LYS A 325 -8.78 -0.74 17.64
N ASN A 326 -9.55 -0.08 16.77
CA ASN A 326 -10.33 -0.74 15.72
C ASN A 326 -9.52 -1.01 14.43
N GLY A 327 -8.21 -0.73 14.44
CA GLY A 327 -7.31 -1.00 13.30
C GLY A 327 -7.44 -0.03 12.13
N VAL A 328 -8.13 1.11 12.29
CA VAL A 328 -8.24 2.13 11.22
C VAL A 328 -6.92 2.89 11.06
N SER A 329 -6.25 3.19 12.18
CA SER A 329 -4.96 3.89 12.23
C SER A 329 -3.98 3.22 13.21
N LEU A 330 -2.77 3.75 13.26
CA LEU A 330 -1.76 3.48 14.28
C LEU A 330 -1.88 4.51 15.41
N GLU A 331 -1.37 4.15 16.58
CA GLU A 331 -1.39 4.99 17.78
C GLU A 331 -0.32 6.10 17.69
N GLY A 332 -0.74 7.36 17.72
CA GLY A 332 0.13 8.54 17.85
C GLY A 332 0.35 8.96 19.31
N PRO A 333 1.11 10.04 19.55
CA PRO A 333 1.45 10.48 20.90
C PRO A 333 0.24 11.08 21.63
N ASP A 334 0.29 11.04 22.95
CA ASP A 334 -0.62 11.78 23.81
C ASP A 334 -0.02 13.14 24.17
N THR A 335 -0.44 14.16 23.43
CA THR A 335 0.11 15.52 23.55
C THR A 335 -0.56 16.36 24.62
N ASP A 336 -1.69 15.92 25.18
CA ASP A 336 -2.36 16.64 26.28
C ASP A 336 -1.58 16.54 27.59
N ARG A 337 -0.66 15.57 27.67
CA ARG A 337 0.28 15.42 28.79
C ARG A 337 1.36 16.50 28.82
N LEU A 338 1.57 17.20 27.70
CA LEU A 338 2.55 18.27 27.59
C LEU A 338 1.91 19.57 28.09
N LYS A 339 2.27 20.02 29.28
CA LYS A 339 1.64 21.13 30.03
C LYS A 339 2.70 22.07 30.60
N GLY A 340 2.26 23.15 31.25
CA GLY A 340 3.18 24.08 31.93
C GLY A 340 4.19 24.68 30.96
N GLU A 341 5.47 24.69 31.32
CA GLU A 341 6.56 25.26 30.50
C GLU A 341 6.68 24.68 29.07
N LEU A 342 6.05 23.53 28.80
CA LEU A 342 5.96 22.94 27.45
C LEU A 342 4.92 23.62 26.56
N ARG A 343 4.11 24.51 27.10
CA ARG A 343 3.15 25.34 26.36
C ARG A 343 3.68 26.76 26.24
N ALA A 344 3.42 27.38 25.10
CA ALA A 344 3.82 28.75 24.79
C ALA A 344 3.19 29.76 25.77
N GLN A 345 3.64 31.02 25.74
CA GLN A 345 3.11 32.08 26.62
C GLN A 345 3.24 31.70 28.10
N ASP A 346 4.44 31.27 28.51
CA ASP A 346 4.75 30.88 29.89
C ASP A 346 3.76 29.84 30.46
N GLY A 347 3.42 28.87 29.62
CA GLY A 347 2.52 27.77 29.95
C GLY A 347 1.02 28.06 29.85
N GLN A 348 0.63 29.26 29.43
CA GLN A 348 -0.79 29.64 29.30
C GLN A 348 -1.37 29.40 27.91
N GLY A 349 -0.53 29.17 26.90
CA GLY A 349 -0.93 29.03 25.52
C GLY A 349 -1.37 27.62 25.13
N VAL A 350 -2.06 27.53 24.00
CA VAL A 350 -2.46 26.26 23.38
C VAL A 350 -1.35 25.62 22.53
N HIS A 351 -0.49 26.45 21.96
CA HIS A 351 0.64 26.00 21.16
C HIS A 351 1.83 25.64 22.03
N PHE A 352 2.81 24.94 21.45
CA PHE A 352 4.01 24.51 22.16
C PHE A 352 5.08 25.61 22.24
N SER A 353 5.73 25.68 23.39
CA SER A 353 6.96 26.47 23.59
C SER A 353 8.15 25.83 22.86
N GLY A 354 9.34 26.45 22.91
CA GLY A 354 10.57 25.82 22.40
C GLY A 354 10.82 24.42 22.99
N PRO A 355 10.90 24.27 24.33
CA PRO A 355 10.97 22.96 25.00
C PRO A 355 9.79 22.05 24.67
N GLY A 356 8.59 22.62 24.54
CA GLY A 356 7.38 21.88 24.14
C GLY A 356 7.47 21.24 22.76
N LEU A 357 8.01 21.97 21.77
CA LEU A 357 8.21 21.44 20.42
C LEU A 357 9.18 20.25 20.42
N LYS A 358 10.22 20.32 21.26
CA LYS A 358 11.16 19.22 21.43
C LYS A 358 10.49 18.00 22.07
N ALA A 359 9.76 18.19 23.17
CA ALA A 359 9.02 17.10 23.82
C ALA A 359 7.95 16.49 22.90
N HIS A 360 7.27 17.30 22.09
CA HIS A 360 6.29 16.83 21.11
C HIS A 360 6.95 16.02 19.98
N ALA A 361 8.10 16.47 19.46
CA ALA A 361 8.86 15.72 18.47
C ALA A 361 9.37 14.38 19.03
N ASP A 362 9.86 14.37 20.27
CA ASP A 362 10.32 13.14 20.94
C ASP A 362 9.14 12.16 21.16
N ALA A 363 7.97 12.65 21.57
CA ALA A 363 6.78 11.81 21.70
C ALA A 363 6.32 11.18 20.37
N TRP A 364 6.43 11.91 19.25
CA TRP A 364 6.21 11.34 17.92
C TRP A 364 7.26 10.29 17.56
N PHE A 365 8.53 10.56 17.86
CA PHE A 365 9.63 9.62 17.64
C PHE A 365 9.38 8.29 18.39
N ASP A 366 8.93 8.34 19.64
CA ASP A 366 8.64 7.15 20.45
C ASP A 366 7.53 6.27 19.86
N LYS A 367 6.61 6.85 19.08
CA LYS A 367 5.56 6.10 18.37
C LYS A 367 6.01 5.61 17.00
N VAL A 368 6.72 6.44 16.26
CA VAL A 368 7.08 6.16 14.86
C VAL A 368 8.30 5.24 14.76
N SER A 369 9.32 5.42 15.62
CA SER A 369 10.57 4.67 15.53
C SER A 369 10.40 3.16 15.73
N PRO A 370 9.66 2.64 16.74
CA PRO A 370 9.52 1.19 16.90
C PRO A 370 8.72 0.57 15.75
N TRP A 371 7.75 1.31 15.19
CA TRP A 371 7.00 0.86 14.02
C TRP A 371 7.87 0.79 12.76
N LEU A 372 8.79 1.74 12.57
CA LEU A 372 9.78 1.69 11.50
C LEU A 372 10.78 0.52 11.68
N GLU A 373 11.21 0.24 12.91
CA GLU A 373 12.09 -0.88 13.24
C GLU A 373 11.41 -2.22 13.01
N GLN A 374 10.17 -2.38 13.47
CA GLN A 374 9.36 -3.57 13.17
C GLN A 374 9.29 -3.78 11.67
N LYS A 375 8.91 -2.77 10.89
CA LYS A 375 8.92 -2.83 9.42
C LYS A 375 10.28 -3.22 8.82
N ALA A 376 11.40 -2.84 9.45
CA ALA A 376 12.74 -3.23 9.01
C ALA A 376 13.10 -4.68 9.38
N ASN A 377 12.53 -5.22 10.46
CA ASN A 377 12.75 -6.59 10.96
C ASN A 377 11.72 -7.62 10.46
N VAL A 378 10.63 -7.16 9.85
CA VAL A 378 9.41 -7.95 9.56
C VAL A 378 9.46 -8.70 8.22
N THR A 379 10.28 -8.31 7.24
CA THR A 379 10.24 -8.97 5.92
C THR A 379 11.22 -10.13 5.79
N GLU A 380 11.22 -11.09 6.72
CA GLU A 380 11.89 -12.37 6.44
C GLU A 380 11.06 -13.13 5.41
N TYR A 381 11.48 -13.03 4.15
CA TYR A 381 10.91 -13.77 3.04
C TYR A 381 11.12 -15.27 3.26
N LYS A 382 10.05 -16.05 3.17
CA LYS A 382 10.11 -17.51 3.26
C LYS A 382 10.11 -18.15 1.89
N PHE A 383 9.08 -17.89 1.08
CA PHE A 383 8.92 -18.44 -0.27
C PHE A 383 7.81 -17.70 -1.03
N SER A 384 7.55 -18.09 -2.28
CA SER A 384 6.40 -17.61 -3.07
C SER A 384 5.72 -18.73 -3.84
N PHE A 385 4.45 -18.53 -4.17
CA PHE A 385 3.66 -19.41 -5.03
C PHE A 385 2.78 -18.61 -6.01
N GLY A 386 2.43 -19.21 -7.14
CA GLY A 386 1.50 -18.62 -8.11
C GLY A 386 0.06 -19.02 -7.83
N ALA A 387 -0.90 -18.12 -8.09
CA ALA A 387 -2.33 -18.41 -7.99
C ALA A 387 -3.11 -17.85 -9.18
N ILE A 388 -3.94 -18.70 -9.79
CA ILE A 388 -4.74 -18.44 -10.99
C ILE A 388 -6.19 -18.82 -10.69
N ALA A 389 -7.17 -18.07 -11.21
CA ALA A 389 -8.59 -18.36 -11.02
C ALA A 389 -9.38 -18.19 -12.32
N ASP A 390 -10.39 -19.05 -12.52
CA ASP A 390 -11.41 -18.95 -13.55
C ASP A 390 -10.85 -18.72 -14.96
N CYS A 391 -9.97 -19.62 -15.41
CA CYS A 391 -9.54 -19.66 -16.81
C CYS A 391 -10.74 -19.83 -17.74
N GLN A 392 -11.66 -20.73 -17.40
CA GLN A 392 -12.90 -20.98 -18.14
C GLN A 392 -12.69 -21.12 -19.65
N PHE A 393 -11.78 -21.98 -20.08
CA PHE A 393 -11.59 -22.19 -21.53
C PHE A 393 -12.75 -22.99 -22.15
N CYS A 394 -13.19 -22.55 -23.32
CA CYS A 394 -13.86 -23.37 -24.33
C CYS A 394 -13.60 -22.77 -25.73
N SER A 395 -13.82 -23.54 -26.80
CA SER A 395 -13.63 -23.07 -28.19
C SER A 395 -14.75 -22.15 -28.70
N GLY A 396 -15.69 -21.74 -27.84
CA GLY A 396 -16.86 -20.94 -28.21
C GLY A 396 -16.58 -19.43 -28.33
N PRO A 397 -17.56 -18.67 -28.86
CA PRO A 397 -17.48 -17.21 -28.94
C PRO A 397 -17.57 -16.55 -27.56
N ASN A 398 -17.02 -15.34 -27.45
CA ASN A 398 -17.12 -14.53 -26.24
C ASN A 398 -18.58 -14.27 -25.86
N ARG A 399 -18.89 -14.25 -24.55
CA ARG A 399 -20.23 -13.95 -24.04
C ARG A 399 -20.16 -12.84 -23.01
N ARG A 400 -20.79 -11.70 -23.30
CA ARG A 400 -20.69 -10.48 -22.47
C ARG A 400 -19.21 -10.14 -22.25
N SER A 401 -18.75 -10.06 -21.00
CA SER A 401 -17.36 -9.80 -20.63
C SER A 401 -16.46 -11.04 -20.63
N ARG A 402 -16.97 -12.24 -20.92
CA ARG A 402 -16.19 -13.50 -20.86
C ARG A 402 -15.54 -13.81 -22.20
N HIS A 403 -14.21 -13.95 -22.19
CA HIS A 403 -13.36 -14.22 -23.34
C HIS A 403 -12.82 -15.66 -23.33
N TYR A 404 -13.69 -16.63 -23.61
CA TYR A 404 -13.43 -18.06 -23.40
C TYR A 404 -12.26 -18.63 -24.23
N SER A 405 -12.31 -18.47 -25.56
CA SER A 405 -11.30 -19.04 -26.45
C SER A 405 -9.93 -18.37 -26.28
N ALA A 406 -9.92 -17.09 -25.88
CA ALA A 406 -8.72 -16.35 -25.55
C ALA A 406 -8.02 -16.85 -24.27
N SER A 407 -8.73 -17.55 -23.37
CA SER A 407 -8.17 -18.03 -22.10
C SER A 407 -6.98 -18.98 -22.26
N ALA A 408 -6.93 -19.79 -23.33
CA ALA A 408 -5.76 -20.61 -23.61
C ALA A 408 -4.51 -19.76 -23.90
N GLY A 409 -4.65 -18.66 -24.64
CA GLY A 409 -3.55 -17.71 -24.89
C GLY A 409 -3.09 -17.03 -23.61
N LYS A 410 -4.04 -16.49 -22.84
CA LYS A 410 -3.78 -15.86 -21.53
C LYS A 410 -3.08 -16.82 -20.55
N LEU A 411 -3.51 -18.08 -20.52
CA LEU A 411 -2.88 -19.10 -19.67
C LEU A 411 -1.44 -19.39 -20.12
N ARG A 412 -1.14 -19.45 -21.42
CA ARG A 412 0.26 -19.63 -21.91
C ARG A 412 1.16 -18.49 -21.47
N GLU A 413 0.69 -17.25 -21.62
CA GLU A 413 1.43 -16.06 -21.19
C GLU A 413 1.68 -16.09 -19.68
N CYS A 414 0.64 -16.40 -18.90
CA CYS A 414 0.76 -16.56 -17.45
C CYS A 414 1.80 -17.62 -17.07
N VAL A 415 1.69 -18.83 -17.62
CA VAL A 415 2.64 -19.93 -17.35
C VAL A 415 4.07 -19.56 -17.77
N ALA A 416 4.25 -18.89 -18.91
CA ALA A 416 5.56 -18.42 -19.35
C ALA A 416 6.17 -17.41 -18.37
N GLU A 417 5.37 -16.51 -17.80
CA GLU A 417 5.83 -15.58 -16.76
C GLU A 417 6.13 -16.26 -15.43
N LEU A 418 5.27 -17.18 -14.97
CA LEU A 418 5.49 -17.93 -13.73
C LEU A 418 6.75 -18.80 -13.80
N ASN A 419 7.05 -19.38 -14.96
CA ASN A 419 8.26 -20.16 -15.21
C ASN A 419 9.57 -19.35 -15.17
N LYS A 420 9.50 -18.01 -15.16
CA LYS A 420 10.66 -17.12 -14.96
C LYS A 420 10.94 -16.81 -13.49
N ARG A 421 10.11 -17.31 -12.57
CA ARG A 421 10.13 -16.96 -11.14
C ARG A 421 10.52 -18.17 -10.30
N ASP A 422 11.09 -17.89 -9.14
CA ASP A 422 11.36 -18.89 -8.11
C ASP A 422 10.09 -19.10 -7.27
N LEU A 423 9.30 -20.11 -7.64
CA LEU A 423 8.02 -20.44 -7.02
C LEU A 423 8.04 -21.88 -6.52
N GLU A 424 7.61 -22.10 -5.28
CA GLU A 424 7.51 -23.44 -4.69
C GLU A 424 6.40 -24.27 -5.35
N PHE A 425 5.32 -23.61 -5.78
CA PHE A 425 4.23 -24.23 -6.54
C PHE A 425 3.34 -23.18 -7.22
N VAL A 426 2.38 -23.66 -8.02
CA VAL A 426 1.26 -22.87 -8.55
C VAL A 426 -0.06 -23.58 -8.24
N VAL A 427 -1.10 -22.84 -7.91
CA VAL A 427 -2.46 -23.36 -7.71
C VAL A 427 -3.45 -22.72 -8.67
N HIS A 428 -4.34 -23.53 -9.26
CA HIS A 428 -5.50 -23.08 -10.02
C HIS A 428 -6.77 -23.25 -9.18
N LEU A 429 -7.50 -22.16 -8.92
CA LEU A 429 -8.60 -22.08 -7.95
C LEU A 429 -9.97 -22.51 -8.53
N GLY A 430 -9.98 -23.51 -9.41
CA GLY A 430 -11.19 -24.03 -10.06
C GLY A 430 -11.65 -23.26 -11.30
N ASP A 431 -12.58 -23.84 -12.03
CA ASP A 431 -13.12 -23.34 -13.30
C ASP A 431 -12.03 -23.22 -14.38
N PHE A 432 -11.31 -24.33 -14.59
CA PHE A 432 -10.24 -24.42 -15.56
C PHE A 432 -10.77 -24.43 -16.99
N ILE A 433 -11.91 -25.08 -17.19
CA ILE A 433 -12.73 -25.02 -18.41
C ILE A 433 -14.07 -24.33 -18.11
N ASP A 434 -14.74 -23.84 -19.17
CA ASP A 434 -16.12 -23.34 -19.07
C ASP A 434 -17.14 -24.45 -19.34
N ARG A 435 -16.81 -25.36 -20.28
CA ARG A 435 -17.63 -26.50 -20.72
C ARG A 435 -16.80 -27.43 -21.61
N ASP A 436 -17.39 -28.59 -21.92
CA ASP A 436 -16.88 -29.64 -22.82
C ASP A 436 -15.63 -30.37 -22.30
N TYR A 437 -15.71 -31.69 -22.22
CA TYR A 437 -14.61 -32.51 -21.66
C TYR A 437 -13.31 -32.41 -22.48
N SER A 438 -13.39 -32.15 -23.79
CA SER A 438 -12.23 -31.93 -24.66
C SER A 438 -11.55 -30.57 -24.45
N SER A 439 -12.18 -29.61 -23.77
CA SER A 439 -11.55 -28.33 -23.45
C SER A 439 -10.32 -28.52 -22.55
N PHE A 440 -10.32 -29.55 -21.70
CA PHE A 440 -9.17 -29.93 -20.90
C PHE A 440 -7.93 -30.23 -21.76
N ASP A 441 -8.10 -30.74 -22.98
CA ASP A 441 -7.01 -31.12 -23.89
C ASP A 441 -6.23 -29.91 -24.39
N THR A 442 -6.86 -28.73 -24.35
CA THR A 442 -6.21 -27.48 -24.71
C THR A 442 -5.46 -26.87 -23.54
N VAL A 443 -6.07 -26.82 -22.35
CA VAL A 443 -5.50 -26.09 -21.21
C VAL A 443 -4.58 -26.92 -20.33
N LEU A 444 -4.77 -28.23 -20.20
CA LEU A 444 -3.91 -29.09 -19.39
C LEU A 444 -2.46 -29.09 -19.86
N PRO A 445 -2.13 -29.26 -21.17
CA PRO A 445 -0.73 -29.24 -21.59
C PRO A 445 -0.03 -27.91 -21.31
N ILE A 446 -0.79 -26.80 -21.35
CA ILE A 446 -0.27 -25.48 -21.01
C ILE A 446 0.09 -25.43 -19.54
N TYR A 447 -0.83 -25.80 -18.65
CA TYR A 447 -0.59 -25.77 -17.21
C TYR A 447 0.47 -26.79 -16.75
N GLN A 448 0.53 -27.96 -17.39
CA GLN A 448 1.56 -28.97 -17.16
C GLN A 448 2.96 -28.56 -17.64
N SER A 449 3.08 -27.47 -18.40
CA SER A 449 4.38 -26.90 -18.77
C SER A 449 5.01 -26.03 -17.67
N LEU A 450 4.35 -25.89 -16.51
CA LEU A 450 4.93 -25.29 -15.31
C LEU A 450 6.15 -26.11 -14.83
N ARG A 451 7.20 -25.41 -14.40
CA ARG A 451 8.47 -26.00 -13.95
C ARG A 451 8.51 -26.38 -12.47
N MET A 452 7.48 -25.97 -11.74
CA MET A 452 7.27 -26.24 -10.32
C MET A 452 6.00 -27.08 -10.13
N PRO A 453 5.81 -27.73 -8.96
CA PRO A 453 4.57 -28.43 -8.64
C PRO A 453 3.33 -27.58 -8.91
N SER A 454 2.29 -28.20 -9.46
CA SER A 454 1.03 -27.53 -9.77
C SER A 454 -0.15 -28.26 -9.14
N TYR A 455 -1.12 -27.48 -8.66
CA TYR A 455 -2.24 -27.95 -7.87
C TYR A 455 -3.55 -27.38 -8.41
N HIS A 456 -4.63 -28.15 -8.29
CA HIS A 456 -5.97 -27.75 -8.71
C HIS A 456 -6.93 -27.80 -7.52
N ALA A 457 -7.74 -26.75 -7.37
CA ALA A 457 -9.09 -26.85 -6.81
C ALA A 457 -10.08 -27.08 -7.95
N LEU A 458 -11.25 -27.63 -7.64
CA LEU A 458 -12.32 -27.92 -8.59
C LEU A 458 -13.40 -26.84 -8.51
N GLY A 459 -13.77 -26.25 -9.63
CA GLY A 459 -14.88 -25.31 -9.75
C GLY A 459 -16.13 -25.93 -10.36
N ASN A 460 -17.25 -25.19 -10.35
CA ASN A 460 -18.50 -25.72 -10.86
C ASN A 460 -18.48 -25.97 -12.37
N HIS A 461 -17.81 -25.12 -13.15
CA HIS A 461 -17.71 -25.27 -14.60
C HIS A 461 -16.75 -26.40 -15.02
N ASP A 462 -15.85 -26.86 -14.15
CA ASP A 462 -15.04 -28.06 -14.43
C ASP A 462 -15.93 -29.32 -14.64
N PHE A 463 -17.17 -29.28 -14.11
CA PHE A 463 -18.17 -30.33 -14.26
C PHE A 463 -19.25 -30.05 -15.32
N ASP A 464 -19.13 -28.95 -16.10
CA ASP A 464 -20.01 -28.66 -17.25
C ASP A 464 -19.61 -29.55 -18.46
N VAL A 465 -19.73 -30.85 -18.25
CA VAL A 465 -19.41 -31.93 -19.17
C VAL A 465 -20.58 -32.91 -19.24
N ALA A 466 -20.62 -33.75 -20.27
CA ALA A 466 -21.63 -34.81 -20.35
C ALA A 466 -21.57 -35.71 -19.10
N ASP A 467 -22.73 -36.17 -18.61
CA ASP A 467 -22.86 -36.88 -17.32
C ASP A 467 -21.88 -38.05 -17.14
N LYS A 468 -21.62 -38.80 -18.22
CA LYS A 468 -20.67 -39.92 -18.22
C LYS A 468 -19.23 -39.52 -17.84
N TRP A 469 -18.88 -38.24 -17.95
CA TRP A 469 -17.55 -37.71 -17.68
C TRP A 469 -17.42 -37.05 -16.31
N LYS A 470 -18.52 -36.72 -15.62
CA LYS A 470 -18.48 -35.94 -14.37
C LYS A 470 -17.58 -36.59 -13.30
N LEU A 471 -17.64 -37.91 -13.16
CA LEU A 471 -16.80 -38.65 -12.21
C LEU A 471 -15.33 -38.78 -12.65
N GLU A 472 -15.04 -38.61 -13.94
CA GLU A 472 -13.68 -38.69 -14.49
C GLU A 472 -12.94 -37.34 -14.44
N VAL A 473 -13.62 -36.22 -14.16
CA VAL A 473 -13.02 -34.87 -14.13
C VAL A 473 -11.78 -34.78 -13.21
N PRO A 474 -11.81 -35.21 -11.93
CA PRO A 474 -10.63 -35.13 -11.06
C PRO A 474 -9.44 -35.91 -11.63
N LYS A 475 -9.71 -37.11 -12.17
CA LYS A 475 -8.69 -37.95 -12.80
C LYS A 475 -8.13 -37.32 -14.07
N ARG A 476 -8.97 -36.65 -14.88
CA ARG A 476 -8.55 -35.91 -16.08
C ARG A 476 -7.58 -34.80 -15.72
N MET A 477 -7.82 -34.12 -14.60
CA MET A 477 -6.96 -33.06 -14.07
C MET A 477 -5.73 -33.58 -13.27
N GLY A 478 -5.50 -34.90 -13.27
CA GLY A 478 -4.36 -35.51 -12.57
C GLY A 478 -4.48 -35.52 -11.04
N MET A 479 -5.66 -35.28 -10.50
CA MET A 479 -5.91 -35.23 -9.06
C MET A 479 -6.14 -36.64 -8.50
N LYS A 480 -5.40 -37.01 -7.45
CA LYS A 480 -5.57 -38.29 -6.74
C LYS A 480 -6.82 -38.31 -5.85
N SER A 481 -7.22 -37.14 -5.37
CA SER A 481 -8.39 -36.91 -4.53
C SER A 481 -8.96 -35.54 -4.86
N LYS A 482 -10.27 -35.34 -4.67
CA LYS A 482 -10.94 -34.05 -4.92
C LYS A 482 -10.53 -32.96 -3.92
N TYR A 483 -10.20 -33.37 -2.69
CA TYR A 483 -9.63 -32.53 -1.64
C TYR A 483 -8.40 -33.21 -1.04
N TYR A 484 -7.42 -32.42 -0.62
CA TYR A 484 -6.12 -32.90 -0.14
C TYR A 484 -5.35 -31.77 0.55
N ASP A 485 -4.27 -32.12 1.23
CA ASP A 485 -3.36 -31.16 1.85
C ASP A 485 -1.90 -31.49 1.54
N PHE A 486 -1.05 -30.48 1.61
CA PHE A 486 0.41 -30.60 1.43
C PHE A 486 1.13 -29.53 2.24
N SER A 487 2.44 -29.71 2.46
CA SER A 487 3.26 -28.79 3.25
C SER A 487 4.40 -28.20 2.42
N VAL A 488 4.67 -26.92 2.65
CA VAL A 488 5.87 -26.22 2.16
C VAL A 488 6.48 -25.48 3.35
N LYS A 489 7.68 -25.91 3.76
CA LYS A 489 8.35 -25.38 4.96
C LYS A 489 7.44 -25.49 6.20
N ASP A 490 7.25 -24.41 6.95
CA ASP A 490 6.39 -24.32 8.13
C ASP A 490 4.93 -23.95 7.80
N TRP A 491 4.50 -24.18 6.56
CA TRP A 491 3.14 -23.91 6.11
C TRP A 491 2.45 -25.17 5.59
N ARG A 492 1.15 -25.28 5.89
CA ARG A 492 0.24 -26.27 5.32
C ARG A 492 -0.76 -25.61 4.39
N PHE A 493 -0.95 -26.23 3.25
CA PHE A 493 -1.90 -25.82 2.24
C PHE A 493 -2.98 -26.88 2.14
N VAL A 494 -4.24 -26.44 2.16
CA VAL A 494 -5.39 -27.35 2.15
C VAL A 494 -6.27 -26.99 0.97
N VAL A 495 -6.54 -27.93 0.08
CA VAL A 495 -7.45 -27.78 -1.05
C VAL A 495 -8.76 -28.48 -0.71
N LEU A 496 -9.84 -27.72 -0.69
CA LEU A 496 -11.20 -28.21 -0.49
C LEU A 496 -11.92 -28.42 -1.81
N ASP A 497 -12.82 -29.40 -1.83
CA ASP A 497 -13.82 -29.57 -2.87
C ASP A 497 -15.15 -29.00 -2.39
N GLY A 498 -15.47 -27.77 -2.81
CA GLY A 498 -16.77 -27.16 -2.54
C GLY A 498 -17.92 -27.71 -3.39
N ASN A 499 -17.65 -28.69 -4.26
CA ASN A 499 -18.65 -29.38 -5.07
C ASN A 499 -19.11 -30.71 -4.44
N ASP A 500 -18.62 -31.04 -3.23
CA ASP A 500 -18.89 -32.28 -2.51
C ASP A 500 -20.39 -32.58 -2.42
N VAL A 501 -21.17 -31.55 -2.04
CA VAL A 501 -22.63 -31.52 -2.15
C VAL A 501 -23.03 -30.46 -3.16
N SER A 502 -23.42 -30.88 -4.37
CA SER A 502 -23.76 -29.96 -5.47
C SER A 502 -24.65 -30.61 -6.53
N PHE A 503 -25.32 -29.77 -7.35
CA PHE A 503 -26.17 -30.24 -8.45
C PHE A 503 -25.40 -30.50 -9.75
N HIS A 504 -24.21 -29.91 -9.92
CA HIS A 504 -23.46 -29.97 -11.18
C HIS A 504 -22.40 -31.08 -11.19
N ALA A 505 -21.76 -31.41 -10.07
CA ALA A 505 -20.65 -32.37 -10.05
C ALA A 505 -21.06 -33.84 -10.23
N TYR A 506 -22.35 -34.15 -10.17
CA TYR A 506 -22.86 -35.51 -10.27
C TYR A 506 -23.95 -35.63 -11.35
N PRO A 507 -24.09 -36.82 -11.99
CA PRO A 507 -25.19 -37.06 -12.92
C PRO A 507 -26.56 -36.87 -12.25
N PRO A 508 -27.57 -36.35 -12.97
CA PRO A 508 -28.96 -36.36 -12.50
C PRO A 508 -29.37 -37.78 -12.07
N ASN A 509 -30.14 -37.87 -10.98
CA ASN A 509 -30.61 -39.13 -10.36
C ASN A 509 -29.54 -40.02 -9.71
N SER A 510 -28.30 -39.55 -9.57
CA SER A 510 -27.32 -40.25 -8.73
C SER A 510 -27.64 -40.07 -7.24
N PRO A 511 -27.20 -41.00 -6.36
CA PRO A 511 -27.36 -40.83 -4.91
C PRO A 511 -26.83 -39.49 -4.38
N GLN A 512 -25.73 -39.00 -4.94
CA GLN A 512 -25.11 -37.73 -4.57
C GLN A 512 -25.95 -36.53 -5.03
N TYR A 513 -26.58 -36.61 -6.19
CA TYR A 513 -27.51 -35.58 -6.65
C TYR A 513 -28.73 -35.48 -5.71
N HIS A 514 -29.32 -36.64 -5.35
CA HIS A 514 -30.44 -36.68 -4.40
C HIS A 514 -30.04 -36.26 -2.98
N GLU A 515 -28.78 -36.49 -2.58
CA GLU A 515 -28.23 -35.93 -1.35
C GLU A 515 -28.16 -34.40 -1.41
N ALA A 516 -27.70 -33.82 -2.54
CA ALA A 516 -27.70 -32.38 -2.73
C ALA A 516 -29.13 -31.78 -2.74
N GLU A 517 -30.12 -32.47 -3.34
CA GLU A 517 -31.53 -32.07 -3.27
C GLU A 517 -32.02 -31.98 -1.83
N ARG A 518 -31.86 -33.07 -1.06
CA ARG A 518 -32.26 -33.10 0.36
C ARG A 518 -31.53 -32.03 1.17
N TYR A 519 -30.22 -31.92 1.01
CA TYR A 519 -29.41 -30.91 1.72
C TYR A 519 -29.90 -29.49 1.43
N TYR A 520 -30.18 -29.19 0.15
CA TYR A 520 -30.65 -27.88 -0.29
C TYR A 520 -32.02 -27.52 0.30
N GLU A 521 -32.94 -28.49 0.32
CA GLU A 521 -34.30 -28.34 0.86
C GLU A 521 -34.32 -28.24 2.39
N GLU A 522 -33.66 -29.17 3.09
CA GLU A 522 -33.63 -29.24 4.55
C GLU A 522 -32.99 -28.00 5.17
N ASN A 523 -31.93 -27.48 4.56
CA ASN A 523 -31.23 -26.26 5.01
C ASN A 523 -31.86 -24.96 4.48
N LYS A 524 -32.96 -25.04 3.71
CA LYS A 524 -33.69 -23.89 3.17
C LYS A 524 -32.78 -22.92 2.39
N ILE A 525 -31.90 -23.48 1.58
CA ILE A 525 -30.91 -22.69 0.84
C ILE A 525 -31.61 -21.88 -0.26
N SER A 526 -31.26 -20.59 -0.35
CA SER A 526 -31.81 -19.67 -1.35
C SER A 526 -30.75 -19.10 -2.30
N SER A 527 -29.47 -19.31 -2.01
CA SER A 527 -28.36 -18.96 -2.91
C SER A 527 -28.34 -19.87 -4.14
N PRO A 528 -27.80 -19.43 -5.28
CA PRO A 528 -27.88 -20.15 -6.54
C PRO A 528 -27.38 -21.61 -6.50
N LYS A 529 -28.01 -22.44 -7.36
CA LYS A 529 -27.71 -23.88 -7.49
C LYS A 529 -26.34 -24.20 -8.11
N TRP A 530 -25.66 -23.20 -8.69
CA TRP A 530 -24.30 -23.33 -9.20
C TRP A 530 -23.23 -23.15 -8.11
N ASN A 531 -23.63 -22.93 -6.86
CA ASN A 531 -22.76 -23.11 -5.70
C ASN A 531 -22.78 -24.59 -5.24
N GLY A 532 -22.10 -24.87 -4.12
CA GLY A 532 -22.20 -26.15 -3.44
C GLY A 532 -21.93 -26.01 -1.94
N ALA A 533 -21.75 -27.14 -1.28
CA ALA A 533 -21.35 -27.23 0.12
C ALA A 533 -20.19 -28.22 0.30
N VAL A 534 -19.43 -28.02 1.38
CA VAL A 534 -18.42 -28.99 1.84
C VAL A 534 -19.13 -30.01 2.72
N GLY A 535 -19.07 -31.31 2.38
CA GLY A 535 -19.78 -32.36 3.09
C GLY A 535 -19.16 -32.72 4.45
N GLU A 536 -19.95 -33.37 5.30
CA GLU A 536 -19.58 -33.74 6.69
C GLU A 536 -18.26 -34.53 6.80
N LYS A 537 -18.04 -35.47 5.88
CA LYS A 537 -16.80 -36.27 5.84
C LYS A 537 -15.58 -35.39 5.57
N GLN A 538 -15.73 -34.40 4.68
CA GLN A 538 -14.67 -33.48 4.33
C GLN A 538 -14.43 -32.45 5.45
N LEU A 539 -15.48 -31.94 6.10
CA LEU A 539 -15.35 -31.08 7.28
C LEU A 539 -14.65 -31.79 8.44
N SER A 540 -15.00 -33.06 8.69
CA SER A 540 -14.34 -33.91 9.69
C SER A 540 -12.86 -34.13 9.37
N TRP A 541 -12.55 -34.39 8.09
CA TRP A 541 -11.17 -34.50 7.62
C TRP A 541 -10.40 -33.18 7.78
N LEU A 542 -10.99 -32.05 7.38
CA LEU A 542 -10.39 -30.72 7.51
C LEU A 542 -10.05 -30.43 8.97
N ARG A 543 -10.97 -30.69 9.90
CA ARG A 543 -10.73 -30.54 11.34
C ARG A 543 -9.51 -31.34 11.82
N HIS A 544 -9.34 -32.57 11.33
CA HIS A 544 -8.16 -33.40 11.65
C HIS A 544 -6.86 -32.81 11.08
N VAL A 545 -6.90 -32.29 9.86
CA VAL A 545 -5.76 -31.62 9.23
C VAL A 545 -5.35 -30.36 10.01
N LEU A 546 -6.31 -29.53 10.41
CA LEU A 546 -6.05 -28.29 11.15
C LEU A 546 -5.49 -28.57 12.56
N ARG A 547 -6.00 -29.58 13.27
CA ARG A 547 -5.44 -30.03 14.56
C ARG A 547 -3.97 -30.42 14.41
N LYS A 548 -3.65 -31.24 13.40
CA LYS A 548 -2.27 -31.64 13.12
C LYS A 548 -1.36 -30.46 12.77
N ALA A 549 -1.88 -29.46 12.06
CA ALA A 549 -1.15 -28.26 11.73
C ALA A 549 -0.81 -27.46 12.99
N GLU A 550 -1.75 -27.30 13.93
CA GLU A 550 -1.48 -26.63 15.22
C GLU A 550 -0.47 -27.40 16.06
N GLU A 551 -0.59 -28.73 16.17
CA GLU A 551 0.37 -29.58 16.87
C GLU A 551 1.81 -29.40 16.33
N LYS A 552 1.93 -29.22 15.01
CA LYS A 552 3.20 -28.98 14.31
C LYS A 552 3.61 -27.52 14.25
N ARG A 553 2.80 -26.60 14.78
CA ARG A 553 2.98 -25.14 14.70
C ARG A 553 3.11 -24.63 13.26
N GLU A 554 2.42 -25.28 12.33
CA GLU A 554 2.34 -24.85 10.94
C GLU A 554 1.30 -23.71 10.81
N LYS A 555 1.50 -22.80 9.85
CA LYS A 555 0.47 -21.84 9.43
C LYS A 555 -0.32 -22.41 8.25
N VAL A 556 -1.61 -22.14 8.17
CA VAL A 556 -2.51 -22.76 7.19
C VAL A 556 -3.08 -21.74 6.19
N ILE A 557 -3.01 -22.08 4.91
CA ILE A 557 -3.76 -21.43 3.83
C ILE A 557 -4.70 -22.45 3.20
N LEU A 558 -5.97 -22.10 3.09
CA LEU A 558 -6.97 -22.91 2.41
C LEU A 558 -7.21 -22.40 0.99
N PHE A 559 -7.47 -23.33 0.09
CA PHE A 559 -7.90 -23.11 -1.28
C PHE A 559 -9.23 -23.81 -1.51
N CYS A 560 -10.18 -23.09 -2.09
CA CYS A 560 -11.45 -23.64 -2.54
C CYS A 560 -11.92 -22.80 -3.71
N HIS A 561 -12.72 -23.33 -4.62
CA HIS A 561 -13.27 -22.50 -5.69
C HIS A 561 -14.24 -21.45 -5.17
N PHE A 562 -15.11 -21.83 -4.24
CA PHE A 562 -16.20 -21.00 -3.74
C PHE A 562 -15.76 -20.10 -2.58
N PRO A 563 -16.14 -18.81 -2.57
CA PRO A 563 -15.92 -17.94 -1.42
C PRO A 563 -16.76 -18.39 -0.23
N VAL A 564 -16.33 -18.01 0.97
CA VAL A 564 -17.16 -18.09 2.19
C VAL A 564 -17.40 -16.71 2.80
N TYR A 565 -16.53 -15.74 2.50
CA TYR A 565 -16.56 -14.39 3.06
C TYR A 565 -15.90 -13.38 2.09
N PRO A 566 -16.34 -12.10 2.05
CA PRO A 566 -17.56 -11.55 2.66
C PRO A 566 -18.85 -12.21 2.15
N ALA A 567 -19.96 -11.95 2.86
CA ALA A 567 -21.28 -12.46 2.48
C ALA A 567 -21.66 -12.00 1.07
N ASP A 568 -21.91 -12.96 0.19
CA ASP A 568 -22.18 -12.75 -1.23
C ASP A 568 -22.96 -13.94 -1.81
N PRO A 569 -23.83 -13.75 -2.84
CA PRO A 569 -24.58 -14.85 -3.44
C PRO A 569 -23.72 -15.99 -4.01
N HIS A 570 -22.43 -15.78 -4.28
CA HIS A 570 -21.50 -16.82 -4.76
C HIS A 570 -20.93 -17.68 -3.63
N ASN A 571 -21.27 -17.42 -2.36
CA ASN A 571 -20.69 -18.19 -1.26
C ASN A 571 -21.15 -19.67 -1.26
N LEU A 572 -20.32 -20.55 -0.67
CA LEU A 572 -20.75 -21.89 -0.29
C LEU A 572 -22.07 -21.84 0.48
N TRP A 573 -22.94 -22.83 0.24
CA TRP A 573 -24.20 -22.96 0.96
C TRP A 573 -24.00 -23.06 2.47
N ASN A 574 -22.94 -23.75 2.91
CA ASN A 574 -22.54 -23.85 4.32
C ASN A 574 -21.34 -22.97 4.69
N ALA A 575 -21.19 -21.81 4.04
CA ALA A 575 -20.10 -20.87 4.34
C ALA A 575 -19.97 -20.51 5.83
N LYS A 576 -21.10 -20.39 6.55
CA LYS A 576 -21.11 -20.11 7.99
C LYS A 576 -20.45 -21.22 8.81
N GLU A 577 -20.74 -22.47 8.47
CA GLU A 577 -20.17 -23.64 9.14
C GLU A 577 -18.68 -23.77 8.85
N VAL A 578 -18.28 -23.60 7.60
CA VAL A 578 -16.86 -23.60 7.21
C VAL A 578 -16.12 -22.50 7.96
N ILE A 579 -16.62 -21.27 7.98
CA ILE A 579 -15.99 -20.17 8.72
C ILE A 579 -15.90 -20.49 10.20
N ALA A 580 -16.98 -20.99 10.81
CA ALA A 580 -16.97 -21.35 12.23
C ALA A 580 -15.87 -22.39 12.53
N LEU A 581 -15.77 -23.44 11.71
CA LEU A 581 -14.70 -24.43 11.83
C LEU A 581 -13.30 -23.81 11.70
N LEU A 582 -13.09 -22.90 10.75
CA LEU A 582 -11.78 -22.25 10.57
C LEU A 582 -11.42 -21.34 11.74
N GLU A 583 -12.40 -20.62 12.30
CA GLU A 583 -12.21 -19.70 13.44
C GLU A 583 -11.87 -20.42 14.75
N GLU A 584 -12.07 -21.75 14.82
CA GLU A 584 -11.63 -22.55 15.96
C GLU A 584 -10.10 -22.75 16.00
N PHE A 585 -9.39 -22.51 14.89
CA PHE A 585 -7.96 -22.82 14.76
C PHE A 585 -7.12 -21.57 14.48
N SER A 586 -6.22 -21.27 15.42
CA SER A 586 -5.30 -20.12 15.35
C SER A 586 -4.27 -20.21 14.22
N CYS A 587 -3.99 -21.43 13.76
CA CYS A 587 -3.08 -21.70 12.66
C CYS A 587 -3.63 -21.22 11.31
N VAL A 588 -4.95 -21.05 11.15
CA VAL A 588 -5.56 -20.63 9.89
C VAL A 588 -5.29 -19.14 9.65
N LYS A 589 -4.59 -18.83 8.57
CA LYS A 589 -4.18 -17.46 8.25
C LYS A 589 -4.90 -16.90 7.02
N ALA A 590 -5.21 -17.74 6.04
CA ALA A 590 -5.94 -17.30 4.85
C ALA A 590 -6.80 -18.37 4.19
N TYR A 591 -7.82 -17.92 3.45
CA TYR A 591 -8.69 -18.70 2.57
C TYR A 591 -8.72 -17.99 1.20
N LEU A 592 -8.27 -18.67 0.15
CA LEU A 592 -8.14 -18.14 -1.20
C LEU A 592 -9.08 -18.88 -2.16
N ASN A 593 -9.78 -18.12 -3.01
CA ASN A 593 -10.80 -18.68 -3.90
C ASN A 593 -10.96 -17.92 -5.23
N GLY A 594 -11.73 -18.50 -6.16
CA GLY A 594 -12.17 -17.91 -7.44
C GLY A 594 -13.68 -17.65 -7.46
N HIS A 595 -14.38 -18.05 -8.52
CA HIS A 595 -15.85 -18.07 -8.67
C HIS A 595 -16.53 -16.70 -8.81
N ASN A 596 -16.32 -15.80 -7.83
CA ASN A 596 -16.77 -14.42 -7.95
C ASN A 596 -15.71 -13.63 -8.73
N HIS A 597 -15.83 -13.62 -10.06
CA HIS A 597 -14.83 -13.04 -10.97
C HIS A 597 -14.50 -11.56 -10.73
N LYS A 598 -15.34 -10.82 -10.01
CA LYS A 598 -15.04 -9.43 -9.62
C LYS A 598 -13.88 -9.35 -8.61
N GLY A 599 -13.54 -10.46 -7.96
CA GLY A 599 -12.65 -10.51 -6.82
C GLY A 599 -13.34 -10.00 -5.56
N GLY A 600 -12.68 -10.19 -4.42
CA GLY A 600 -13.25 -9.85 -3.13
C GLY A 600 -12.21 -9.99 -2.03
N TYR A 601 -12.39 -9.25 -0.95
CA TYR A 601 -11.52 -9.36 0.21
C TYR A 601 -12.30 -9.05 1.48
N GLY A 602 -12.02 -9.81 2.53
CA GLY A 602 -12.43 -9.50 3.88
C GLY A 602 -11.51 -10.15 4.90
N LYS A 603 -11.47 -9.59 6.10
CA LYS A 603 -10.77 -10.18 7.25
C LYS A 603 -11.77 -10.43 8.36
N LYS A 604 -11.72 -11.61 9.00
CA LYS A 604 -12.58 -11.97 10.14
C LYS A 604 -11.77 -12.83 11.11
N ASN A 605 -11.77 -12.48 12.39
CA ASN A 605 -11.04 -13.19 13.46
C ASN A 605 -9.58 -13.54 13.11
N GLY A 606 -8.85 -12.60 12.50
CA GLY A 606 -7.45 -12.81 12.11
C GLY A 606 -7.26 -13.55 10.78
N ILE A 607 -8.29 -14.18 10.22
CA ILE A 607 -8.25 -14.92 8.96
C ILE A 607 -8.52 -13.99 7.77
N HIS A 608 -7.67 -14.05 6.75
CA HIS A 608 -7.85 -13.32 5.50
C HIS A 608 -8.64 -14.16 4.48
N PHE A 609 -9.73 -13.63 3.95
CA PHE A 609 -10.51 -14.24 2.89
C PHE A 609 -10.30 -13.45 1.60
N LEU A 610 -9.66 -14.05 0.60
CA LEU A 610 -9.28 -13.40 -0.64
C LEU A 610 -9.85 -14.16 -1.83
N THR A 611 -10.76 -13.50 -2.55
CA THR A 611 -11.25 -13.98 -3.84
C THR A 611 -10.44 -13.31 -4.96
N LEU A 612 -9.76 -14.12 -5.76
CA LEU A 612 -9.03 -13.66 -6.94
C LEU A 612 -9.99 -13.37 -8.09
N LYS A 613 -9.58 -12.45 -8.97
CA LYS A 613 -10.36 -12.08 -10.15
C LYS A 613 -10.22 -13.15 -11.24
N GLY A 614 -11.33 -13.44 -11.91
CA GLY A 614 -11.36 -14.45 -12.96
C GLY A 614 -10.62 -14.02 -14.23
N MET A 615 -9.76 -14.90 -14.75
CA MET A 615 -8.98 -14.66 -15.97
C MET A 615 -9.87 -14.50 -17.20
N VAL A 616 -10.96 -15.25 -17.29
CA VAL A 616 -11.89 -15.21 -18.43
C VAL A 616 -12.48 -13.83 -18.70
N GLU A 617 -12.65 -12.99 -17.68
CA GLU A 617 -13.36 -11.70 -17.74
C GLU A 617 -12.46 -10.50 -18.11
N THR A 618 -11.39 -10.74 -18.86
CA THR A 618 -10.51 -9.69 -19.38
C THR A 618 -9.87 -10.08 -20.70
N GLU A 619 -9.55 -9.08 -21.51
CA GLU A 619 -8.74 -9.23 -22.74
C GLU A 619 -7.26 -9.47 -22.42
N ASN A 620 -6.78 -8.96 -21.27
CA ASN A 620 -5.41 -9.15 -20.80
C ASN A 620 -5.32 -10.39 -19.91
N ASN A 621 -4.75 -10.31 -18.71
CA ASN A 621 -4.58 -11.46 -17.82
C ASN A 621 -5.17 -11.20 -16.42
N ALA A 622 -5.32 -12.26 -15.62
CA ALA A 622 -5.65 -12.17 -14.21
C ALA A 622 -4.98 -13.34 -13.46
N TYR A 623 -3.94 -13.05 -12.71
CA TYR A 623 -3.28 -14.00 -11.81
C TYR A 623 -2.47 -13.25 -10.77
N SER A 624 -1.92 -13.98 -9.79
CA SER A 624 -1.06 -13.40 -8.77
C SER A 624 0.16 -14.26 -8.48
N ILE A 625 1.22 -13.60 -8.01
CA ILE A 625 2.32 -14.23 -7.28
C ILE A 625 2.18 -13.81 -5.83
N ILE A 626 2.12 -14.77 -4.92
CA ILE A 626 1.93 -14.52 -3.49
C ILE A 626 3.24 -14.84 -2.79
N GLY A 627 3.88 -13.81 -2.26
CA GLY A 627 5.05 -13.93 -1.38
C GLY A 627 4.61 -14.22 0.05
N VAL A 628 5.14 -15.29 0.62
CA VAL A 628 4.94 -15.67 2.01
C VAL A 628 6.11 -15.18 2.82
N TYR A 629 5.82 -14.31 3.78
CA TYR A 629 6.77 -13.76 4.75
C TYR A 629 6.43 -14.30 6.14
N ARG A 630 7.26 -13.99 7.13
CA ARG A 630 7.03 -14.39 8.52
C ARG A 630 5.63 -14.00 9.02
N ASP A 631 5.17 -12.81 8.70
CA ASP A 631 3.96 -12.15 9.23
C ASP A 631 3.14 -11.43 8.14
N GLU A 632 3.43 -11.69 6.86
CA GLU A 632 2.70 -11.08 5.74
C GLU A 632 2.52 -12.08 4.59
N LEU A 633 1.33 -12.06 3.96
CA LEU A 633 1.16 -12.56 2.59
C LEU A 633 1.09 -11.37 1.64
N LYS A 634 2.06 -11.27 0.74
CA LYS A 634 2.16 -10.19 -0.24
C LYS A 634 1.69 -10.67 -1.60
N VAL A 635 0.49 -10.25 -2.00
CA VAL A 635 -0.09 -10.53 -3.31
C VAL A 635 0.44 -9.52 -4.31
N SER A 636 1.17 -10.00 -5.32
CA SER A 636 1.58 -9.22 -6.48
C SER A 636 0.67 -9.61 -7.65
N GLY A 637 -0.25 -8.72 -8.02
CA GLY A 637 -1.28 -8.96 -9.02
C GLY A 637 -0.80 -8.65 -10.43
N TYR A 638 -1.27 -9.43 -11.41
CA TYR A 638 -0.97 -9.22 -12.84
C TYR A 638 -2.26 -9.01 -13.63
N GLY A 639 -2.19 -8.11 -14.60
CA GLY A 639 -3.34 -7.70 -15.41
C GLY A 639 -4.43 -7.05 -14.56
N ARG A 640 -5.64 -7.62 -14.52
CA ARG A 640 -6.73 -7.06 -13.71
C ARG A 640 -6.56 -7.30 -12.21
N GLU A 641 -5.73 -8.26 -11.78
CA GLU A 641 -5.54 -8.53 -10.36
C GLU A 641 -4.71 -7.44 -9.69
N SER A 642 -5.04 -7.10 -8.45
CA SER A 642 -4.46 -5.96 -7.74
C SER A 642 -3.47 -6.41 -6.66
N ASP A 643 -2.39 -5.65 -6.50
CA ASP A 643 -1.44 -5.85 -5.40
C ASP A 643 -2.12 -5.67 -4.04
N ARG A 644 -1.80 -6.55 -3.07
CA ARG A 644 -2.31 -6.50 -1.70
C ARG A 644 -1.27 -6.98 -0.70
N SER A 645 -1.36 -6.43 0.51
CA SER A 645 -0.60 -6.87 1.68
C SER A 645 -1.56 -7.41 2.73
N LEU A 646 -1.40 -8.68 3.11
CA LEU A 646 -2.23 -9.34 4.11
C LEU A 646 -1.39 -9.57 5.36
N LEU A 647 -1.52 -8.69 6.34
CA LEU A 647 -0.76 -8.77 7.60
C LEU A 647 -1.32 -9.89 8.49
N LEU A 648 -0.51 -10.93 8.66
CA LEU A 648 -0.75 -12.05 9.54
C LEU A 648 -0.49 -11.56 10.96
N GLY A 649 -1.56 -11.32 11.72
CA GLY A 649 -1.42 -11.03 13.15
C GLY A 649 -0.70 -12.19 13.86
N GLU A 650 -0.17 -11.90 15.06
CA GLU A 650 0.45 -12.91 15.92
C GLU A 650 -0.44 -14.15 16.11
#